data_AF-A0AB73HTA2-F1
#
_entry.id   AF-A0AB73HTA2-F1
#
_cell.length_a   1.000
_cell.length_b   1.000
_cell.length_c   1.000
_cell.angle_alpha   90.00
_cell.angle_beta   90.00
_cell.angle_gamma   90.00
#
_symmetry.space_group_name_H-M   'P 1'
#
loop_
_entity.id
_entity.type
_entity.pdbx_description
1 polymer ?
#
loop_
_entity_poly.entity_id
_entity_poly.type
_entity_poly.pdbx_seq_one_letter_code
_entity_poly.pdbx_strand_id
1 'polypeptide(L)'
;MARQPDCDCCAGVDADTPRRIANPPGLPAIDYRIGRHADFYDSLRARLSSAEYPALAALTSRESSDFTLALGDALACSLDVLGFYTERYAQEHYLRTATEPLSVRQMARLIGYRPAPGVAASTHLAFTLQSAPGLPVEPIVIPVGTKVQSVPGQGEQAQTFETVAQAPARAEWNAVPALASRAWRPRKGDKELWLDGLATQLQPGDAILIVGAEREQDPGSERWDVRVLARVEPDNDNGRTRLSWNHPLGSGFPAMNPSGAGAKVFALRQRTALFGHNAPDPNLLGEDNAQIGHQIDKSTGTDWRWKNFVINPTAIDLDTDNAKIVAGSWFALVSNDSAYGSADLPGYVELFRAVRVIHRSRSAFALSSKVTRLTPDTDENLTTILFPLRQTLVLAQSEALTTRAMPLFHPVYGDLLDLDLRVDGLQPGQPLALSGRRQRITLQASGLALQLDEGGSLALEHGDQLFMLAPAERLFGSTPVALGAEEFAGLLGNASVTLRLHLLDRDGRSGLLQAKGKQLRLAPGQKADPLVRQIAFIADGEDALNHDRDHTSLKLGAALEHVYERATLRINGNVAPASHGETVEAILGDGNAALANQRFLLNQAPLTYTSASTPSGRVSSLELRVNDVLWSELPTLYGAPANARSYETSQDEAGLASLQFGDGREGARLPSGHSNVRARYRKGLGSAGNLAAGKLTTLLSRPLGVGEVLNPVPATGGEDAESLEQARGNAPLTVLTLDRAVSITDYANFARAFAGIDKAHALWIPSGPARGVFLSLAGVAGTPVNEGEATHAALLGALLAYGDPLMPLRMVSYVDARFRCRLAVKVLAEYNSELVLQQVEAGLREHFGFARRDFGQTVSVDELAAVTHRIAGVQAVQITRLYRQGQPPGLVPRLYAALPVASPSGLPHPAELLTLAAAPIELEVLP
;
A
#
# COMPACT_ATOMS: atom_id res chain seq x y z
N MET A 1 -37.93 64.28 -43.43
CA MET A 1 -38.62 65.29 -42.61
C MET A 1 -38.78 64.66 -41.23
N ALA A 2 -37.99 65.13 -40.27
CA ALA A 2 -37.89 64.58 -38.93
C ALA A 2 -39.16 64.90 -38.13
N ARG A 3 -39.72 63.90 -37.43
CA ARG A 3 -40.45 64.16 -36.18
C ARG A 3 -39.41 64.02 -35.07
N GLN A 4 -39.12 65.15 -34.41
CA GLN A 4 -38.39 65.17 -33.15
C GLN A 4 -39.14 64.29 -32.13
N PRO A 5 -38.43 63.61 -31.22
CA PRO A 5 -39.05 63.09 -30.01
C PRO A 5 -39.45 64.30 -29.15
N ASP A 6 -40.73 64.41 -28.83
CA ASP A 6 -41.19 65.30 -27.77
C ASP A 6 -40.38 64.94 -26.51
N CYS A 7 -39.80 65.95 -25.86
CA CYS A 7 -39.08 65.73 -24.62
C CYS A 7 -40.09 65.31 -23.55
N ASP A 8 -39.87 64.13 -22.99
CA ASP A 8 -40.63 63.53 -21.88
C ASP A 8 -40.43 64.29 -20.55
N CYS A 9 -40.05 65.57 -20.60
CA CYS A 9 -39.73 66.39 -19.43
C CYS A 9 -40.98 66.81 -18.62
N CYS A 10 -42.17 66.37 -19.04
CA CYS A 10 -43.44 66.62 -18.37
C CYS A 10 -44.31 65.36 -18.18
N ALA A 11 -43.78 64.16 -18.49
CA ALA A 11 -44.33 62.94 -17.92
C ALA A 11 -44.04 63.04 -16.42
N GLY A 12 -45.09 63.02 -15.60
CA GLY A 12 -44.99 63.13 -14.16
C GLY A 12 -44.05 62.05 -13.61
N VAL A 13 -43.57 62.27 -12.39
CA VAL A 13 -42.94 61.22 -11.59
C VAL A 13 -43.93 60.05 -11.57
N ASP A 14 -43.71 59.01 -12.38
CA ASP A 14 -44.63 57.89 -12.50
C ASP A 14 -44.41 56.93 -11.32
N ALA A 15 -45.44 56.16 -10.96
CA ALA A 15 -45.30 55.17 -9.91
C ALA A 15 -44.45 53.99 -10.41
N ASP A 16 -43.25 53.84 -9.86
CA ASP A 16 -42.29 52.76 -10.19
C ASP A 16 -42.56 51.44 -9.43
N THR A 17 -43.56 51.42 -8.54
CA THR A 17 -43.95 50.24 -7.76
C THR A 17 -45.41 49.80 -8.04
N PRO A 18 -45.69 48.49 -8.12
CA PRO A 18 -44.76 47.37 -7.94
C PRO A 18 -43.81 47.18 -9.14
N ARG A 19 -42.53 46.98 -8.86
CA ARG A 19 -41.51 46.60 -9.85
C ARG A 19 -41.83 45.23 -10.44
N ARG A 20 -41.52 45.04 -11.73
CA ARG A 20 -41.71 43.76 -12.41
C ARG A 20 -40.70 42.72 -11.88
N ILE A 21 -41.22 41.63 -11.33
CA ILE A 21 -40.42 40.48 -10.91
C ILE A 21 -40.00 39.67 -12.16
N ALA A 22 -38.71 39.43 -12.32
CA ALA A 22 -38.16 38.64 -13.42
C ALA A 22 -36.96 37.81 -12.94
N ASN A 23 -37.09 36.49 -12.96
CA ASN A 23 -36.06 35.55 -12.48
C ASN A 23 -35.71 34.52 -13.57
N PRO A 24 -34.56 34.68 -14.24
CA PRO A 24 -34.00 33.64 -15.10
C PRO A 24 -33.85 32.29 -14.37
N PRO A 25 -34.04 31.15 -15.06
CA PRO A 25 -33.74 29.83 -14.51
C PRO A 25 -32.26 29.73 -14.09
N GLY A 26 -31.98 29.01 -13.00
CA GLY A 26 -30.60 28.71 -12.61
C GLY A 26 -29.91 29.76 -11.72
N LEU A 27 -30.58 30.83 -11.28
CA LEU A 27 -30.02 31.83 -10.34
C LEU A 27 -29.97 31.38 -8.87
N PRO A 28 -28.84 31.51 -8.14
CA PRO A 28 -28.71 31.00 -6.77
C PRO A 28 -29.60 31.72 -5.75
N ALA A 29 -30.25 32.80 -6.14
CA ALA A 29 -31.23 33.55 -5.38
C ALA A 29 -32.30 34.09 -6.33
N ILE A 30 -33.51 34.27 -5.81
CA ILE A 30 -34.65 34.91 -6.46
C ILE A 30 -34.66 36.38 -6.07
N ASP A 31 -34.79 37.28 -7.05
CA ASP A 31 -35.17 38.67 -6.82
C ASP A 31 -36.69 38.77 -6.84
N TYR A 32 -37.30 38.99 -5.67
CA TYR A 32 -38.76 39.00 -5.50
C TYR A 32 -39.29 40.30 -4.90
N ARG A 33 -38.42 41.31 -4.71
CA ARG A 33 -38.87 42.60 -4.17
C ARG A 33 -39.59 43.41 -5.23
N ILE A 34 -40.82 43.79 -4.91
CA ILE A 34 -41.63 44.71 -5.73
C ILE A 34 -41.25 46.19 -5.54
N GLY A 35 -40.27 46.50 -4.69
CA GLY A 35 -39.77 47.84 -4.40
C GLY A 35 -38.89 47.84 -3.16
N ARG A 36 -38.02 48.85 -3.02
CA ARG A 36 -37.34 49.22 -1.78
C ARG A 36 -37.98 50.48 -1.22
N HIS A 37 -37.60 50.87 0.00
CA HIS A 37 -38.11 52.08 0.65
C HIS A 37 -38.18 53.30 -0.29
N ALA A 38 -37.08 53.65 -0.97
CA ALA A 38 -37.02 54.79 -1.88
C ALA A 38 -38.04 54.67 -3.03
N ASP A 39 -38.18 53.48 -3.62
CA ASP A 39 -39.08 53.23 -4.74
C ASP A 39 -40.55 53.41 -4.34
N PHE A 40 -40.92 52.88 -3.16
CA PHE A 40 -42.27 53.04 -2.62
C PHE A 40 -42.55 54.50 -2.24
N TYR A 41 -41.59 55.17 -1.61
CA TYR A 41 -41.74 56.57 -1.21
C TYR A 41 -41.93 57.49 -2.40
N ASP A 42 -41.10 57.32 -3.43
CA ASP A 42 -41.21 58.09 -4.68
C ASP A 42 -42.52 57.79 -5.41
N SER A 43 -42.95 56.52 -5.46
CA SER A 43 -44.24 56.13 -6.04
C SER A 43 -45.46 56.71 -5.29
N LEU A 44 -45.38 56.78 -3.96
CA LEU A 44 -46.43 57.40 -3.14
C LEU A 44 -46.48 58.92 -3.38
N ARG A 45 -45.32 59.58 -3.42
CA ARG A 45 -45.20 61.01 -3.71
C ARG A 45 -45.67 61.37 -5.11
N ALA A 46 -45.35 60.53 -6.09
CA ALA A 46 -45.87 60.58 -7.46
C ALA A 46 -47.41 60.58 -7.47
N ARG A 47 -48.02 59.58 -6.83
CA ARG A 47 -49.49 59.40 -6.80
C ARG A 47 -50.24 60.51 -6.05
N LEU A 48 -49.63 61.19 -5.07
CA LEU A 48 -50.22 62.38 -4.42
C LEU A 48 -50.52 63.51 -5.42
N SER A 49 -49.82 63.53 -6.55
CA SER A 49 -50.00 64.55 -7.61
C SER A 49 -50.81 64.02 -8.81
N SER A 50 -51.30 62.77 -8.74
CA SER A 50 -51.98 62.11 -9.86
C SER A 50 -53.44 62.57 -9.99
N ALA A 51 -53.87 62.79 -11.23
CA ALA A 51 -55.26 63.08 -11.56
C ALA A 51 -56.21 61.89 -11.30
N GLU A 52 -55.69 60.68 -11.12
CA GLU A 52 -56.47 59.48 -10.78
C GLU A 52 -57.08 59.55 -9.38
N TYR A 53 -56.52 60.36 -8.49
CA TYR A 53 -56.95 60.50 -7.09
C TYR A 53 -57.31 61.96 -6.76
N PRO A 54 -58.38 62.52 -7.36
CA PRO A 54 -58.73 63.93 -7.22
C PRO A 54 -59.01 64.36 -5.78
N ALA A 55 -59.41 63.43 -4.91
CA ALA A 55 -59.59 63.69 -3.47
C ALA A 55 -58.28 64.05 -2.74
N LEU A 56 -57.12 63.69 -3.29
CA LEU A 56 -55.80 63.97 -2.72
C LEU A 56 -55.17 65.25 -3.29
N ALA A 57 -55.79 65.89 -4.29
CA ALA A 57 -55.23 67.04 -5.00
C ALA A 57 -54.95 68.26 -4.11
N ALA A 58 -55.60 68.36 -2.95
CA ALA A 58 -55.36 69.42 -1.96
C ALA A 58 -54.04 69.25 -1.18
N LEU A 59 -53.42 68.06 -1.21
CA LEU A 59 -52.19 67.74 -0.49
C LEU A 59 -50.96 68.15 -1.31
N THR A 60 -50.66 69.45 -1.32
CA THR A 60 -49.65 70.07 -2.22
C THR A 60 -48.24 70.19 -1.61
N SER A 61 -48.11 70.08 -0.28
CA SER A 61 -46.82 70.19 0.41
C SER A 61 -45.86 69.06 0.03
N ARG A 62 -44.58 69.38 -0.16
CA ARG A 62 -43.51 68.41 -0.45
C ARG A 62 -42.32 68.51 0.51
N GLU A 63 -42.53 69.17 1.65
CA GLU A 63 -41.53 69.28 2.71
C GLU A 63 -41.48 67.99 3.53
N SER A 64 -40.28 67.52 3.89
CA SER A 64 -40.11 66.31 4.72
C SER A 64 -40.72 66.43 6.11
N SER A 65 -40.99 67.65 6.59
CA SER A 65 -41.70 67.93 7.84
C SER A 65 -43.24 67.84 7.74
N ASP A 66 -43.80 67.67 6.54
CA ASP A 66 -45.24 67.53 6.34
C ASP A 66 -45.74 66.17 6.84
N PHE A 67 -46.84 66.18 7.61
CA PHE A 67 -47.41 64.96 8.17
C PHE A 67 -47.82 63.93 7.10
N THR A 68 -48.32 64.38 5.95
CA THR A 68 -48.69 63.50 4.83
C THR A 68 -47.48 62.76 4.28
N LEU A 69 -46.35 63.47 4.10
CA LEU A 69 -45.11 62.87 3.64
C LEU A 69 -44.47 61.98 4.70
N ALA A 70 -44.55 62.33 5.99
CA ALA A 70 -44.11 61.47 7.08
C ALA A 70 -44.91 60.16 7.14
N LEU A 71 -46.23 60.20 6.89
CA LEU A 71 -47.07 59.00 6.80
C LEU A 71 -46.71 58.16 5.55
N GLY A 72 -46.45 58.80 4.41
CA GLY A 72 -45.97 58.12 3.21
C GLY A 72 -44.61 57.45 3.41
N ASP A 73 -43.70 58.09 4.14
CA ASP A 73 -42.39 57.55 4.54
C ASP A 73 -42.53 56.33 5.45
N ALA A 74 -43.39 56.43 6.49
CA ALA A 74 -43.68 55.32 7.38
C ALA A 74 -44.34 54.12 6.65
N LEU A 75 -45.22 54.40 5.69
CA LEU A 75 -45.82 53.37 4.84
C LEU A 75 -44.79 52.74 3.91
N ALA A 76 -43.92 53.53 3.27
CA ALA A 76 -42.84 53.04 2.42
C ALA A 76 -41.86 52.14 3.21
N CYS A 77 -41.55 52.49 4.45
CA CYS A 77 -40.75 51.67 5.36
C CYS A 77 -41.45 50.33 5.66
N SER A 78 -42.75 50.37 5.98
CA SER A 78 -43.55 49.16 6.22
C SER A 78 -43.59 48.26 4.97
N LEU A 79 -43.73 48.85 3.77
CA LEU A 79 -43.74 48.12 2.50
C LEU A 79 -42.37 47.51 2.16
N ASP A 80 -41.25 48.18 2.45
CA ASP A 80 -39.91 47.62 2.28
C ASP A 80 -39.68 46.42 3.22
N VAL A 81 -40.09 46.54 4.49
CA VAL A 81 -40.03 45.41 5.45
C VAL A 81 -40.88 44.23 4.97
N LEU A 82 -42.10 44.47 4.49
CA LEU A 82 -42.94 43.40 3.91
C LEU A 82 -42.31 42.80 2.65
N GLY A 83 -41.75 43.62 1.76
CA GLY A 83 -41.04 43.17 0.56
C GLY A 83 -39.82 42.31 0.89
N PHE A 84 -39.06 42.70 1.90
CA PHE A 84 -37.93 41.94 2.45
C PHE A 84 -38.35 40.55 2.94
N TYR A 85 -39.41 40.46 3.76
CA TYR A 85 -39.88 39.17 4.27
C TYR A 85 -40.49 38.29 3.17
N THR A 86 -41.23 38.88 2.23
CA THR A 86 -41.82 38.13 1.11
C THR A 86 -40.74 37.54 0.20
N GLU A 87 -39.66 38.27 -0.04
CA GLU A 87 -38.50 37.75 -0.76
C GLU A 87 -37.85 36.58 -0.02
N ARG A 88 -37.66 36.69 1.29
CA ARG A 88 -37.13 35.58 2.09
C ARG A 88 -38.02 34.34 2.02
N TYR A 89 -39.34 34.49 2.14
CA TYR A 89 -40.26 33.36 1.96
C TYR A 89 -40.18 32.77 0.54
N ALA A 90 -40.04 33.61 -0.49
CA ALA A 90 -39.86 33.14 -1.86
C ALA A 90 -38.58 32.33 -2.04
N GLN A 91 -37.48 32.70 -1.37
CA GLN A 91 -36.24 31.91 -1.40
C GLN A 91 -36.45 30.51 -0.85
N GLU A 92 -37.22 30.36 0.24
CA GLU A 92 -37.45 29.07 0.92
C GLU A 92 -38.31 28.07 0.11
N HIS A 93 -38.94 28.50 -0.99
CA HIS A 93 -39.81 27.65 -1.82
C HIS A 93 -39.09 26.71 -2.79
N TYR A 94 -37.80 26.94 -3.08
CA TYR A 94 -37.05 26.08 -4.00
C TYR A 94 -35.78 25.55 -3.34
N LEU A 95 -35.50 24.26 -3.56
CA LEU A 95 -34.35 23.57 -2.97
C LEU A 95 -33.03 24.30 -3.21
N ARG A 96 -32.88 24.95 -4.37
CA ARG A 96 -31.64 25.64 -4.75
C ARG A 96 -31.46 27.02 -4.14
N THR A 97 -32.55 27.67 -3.71
CA THR A 97 -32.56 29.06 -3.23
C THR A 97 -32.84 29.19 -1.74
N ALA A 98 -33.43 28.15 -1.13
CA ALA A 98 -33.71 28.14 0.30
C ALA A 98 -32.44 28.41 1.10
N THR A 99 -32.55 29.00 2.28
CA THR A 99 -31.39 29.26 3.15
C THR A 99 -31.57 28.59 4.50
N GLU A 100 -32.82 28.30 4.90
CA GLU A 100 -33.09 27.64 6.15
C GLU A 100 -32.88 26.11 6.07
N PRO A 101 -32.16 25.52 7.03
CA PRO A 101 -31.96 24.07 7.11
C PRO A 101 -33.25 23.26 7.08
N LEU A 102 -34.29 23.76 7.77
CA LEU A 102 -35.59 23.10 7.85
C LEU A 102 -36.24 22.99 6.47
N SER A 103 -36.28 24.09 5.71
CA SER A 103 -36.86 24.14 4.36
C SER A 103 -36.20 23.14 3.42
N VAL A 104 -34.87 23.10 3.40
CA VAL A 104 -34.08 22.16 2.57
C VAL A 104 -34.44 20.72 2.88
N ARG A 105 -34.45 20.35 4.17
CA ARG A 105 -34.77 18.97 4.59
C ARG A 105 -36.20 18.59 4.27
N GLN A 106 -37.16 19.47 4.50
CA GLN A 106 -38.57 19.17 4.22
C GLN A 106 -38.80 19.03 2.71
N MET A 107 -38.23 19.92 1.89
CA MET A 107 -38.32 19.80 0.43
C MET A 107 -37.64 18.54 -0.09
N ALA A 108 -36.46 18.20 0.42
CA ALA A 108 -35.78 16.96 0.06
C ALA A 108 -36.61 15.73 0.48
N ARG A 109 -37.26 15.77 1.64
CA ARG A 109 -38.15 14.69 2.11
C ARG A 109 -39.36 14.49 1.22
N LEU A 110 -39.90 15.55 0.59
CA LEU A 110 -41.02 15.44 -0.36
C LEU A 110 -40.69 14.56 -1.57
N ILE A 111 -39.42 14.51 -1.97
CA ILE A 111 -38.93 13.66 -3.06
C ILE A 111 -38.30 12.35 -2.56
N GLY A 112 -38.52 11.99 -1.30
CA GLY A 112 -37.99 10.77 -0.70
C GLY A 112 -36.51 10.84 -0.30
N TYR A 113 -35.85 11.99 -0.44
CA TYR A 113 -34.45 12.16 -0.07
C TYR A 113 -34.30 12.55 1.41
N ARG A 114 -33.29 11.98 2.07
CA ARG A 114 -32.83 12.41 3.39
C ARG A 114 -31.35 12.71 3.29
N PRO A 115 -30.88 13.83 3.88
CA PRO A 115 -29.45 14.08 3.99
C PRO A 115 -28.74 12.86 4.55
N ALA A 116 -27.66 12.46 3.89
CA ALA A 116 -26.96 11.25 4.26
C ALA A 116 -26.37 11.38 5.68
N PRO A 117 -26.58 10.40 6.57
CA PRO A 117 -25.81 10.33 7.81
C PRO A 117 -24.35 10.04 7.48
N GLY A 118 -23.45 10.45 8.37
CA GLY A 118 -22.03 10.15 8.21
C GLY A 118 -21.72 8.65 8.35
N VAL A 119 -20.52 8.27 7.94
CA VAL A 119 -20.03 6.89 7.94
C VAL A 119 -18.86 6.75 8.90
N ALA A 120 -18.78 5.62 9.59
CA ALA A 120 -17.66 5.29 10.46
C ALA A 120 -16.44 4.82 9.64
N ALA A 121 -15.27 5.33 10.01
CA ALA A 121 -13.99 4.83 9.52
C ALA A 121 -13.78 3.36 9.89
N SER A 122 -13.00 2.65 9.08
CA SER A 122 -12.66 1.25 9.27
C SER A 122 -11.15 1.02 9.15
N THR A 123 -10.65 -0.01 9.84
CA THR A 123 -9.25 -0.44 9.80
C THR A 123 -9.13 -1.89 10.26
N HIS A 124 -7.91 -2.42 10.24
CA HIS A 124 -7.54 -3.62 10.97
C HIS A 124 -6.72 -3.25 12.22
N LEU A 125 -6.89 -4.04 13.28
CA LEU A 125 -6.12 -3.98 14.51
C LEU A 125 -5.24 -5.23 14.61
N ALA A 126 -3.94 -5.04 14.81
CA ALA A 126 -3.00 -6.10 15.12
C ALA A 126 -2.74 -6.11 16.63
N PHE A 127 -2.96 -7.27 17.25
CA PHE A 127 -2.82 -7.47 18.68
C PHE A 127 -1.52 -8.20 19.01
N THR A 128 -0.91 -7.86 20.13
CA THR A 128 0.26 -8.56 20.65
C THR A 128 -0.10 -9.18 21.99
N LEU A 129 0.03 -10.50 22.06
CA LEU A 129 -0.25 -11.27 23.27
C LEU A 129 0.99 -11.33 24.16
N GLN A 130 0.79 -11.33 25.47
CA GLN A 130 1.86 -11.52 26.43
C GLN A 130 2.27 -12.99 26.48
N SER A 131 3.58 -13.25 26.46
CA SER A 131 4.15 -14.58 26.69
C SER A 131 4.77 -14.61 28.08
N ALA A 132 4.17 -15.34 29.01
CA ALA A 132 4.71 -15.54 30.35
C ALA A 132 4.59 -17.03 30.76
N PRO A 133 5.55 -17.58 31.51
CA PRO A 133 5.42 -18.94 32.05
C PRO A 133 4.15 -19.05 32.89
N GLY A 134 3.21 -19.91 32.49
CA GLY A 134 1.93 -20.14 33.17
C GLY A 134 0.70 -19.51 32.53
N LEU A 135 0.84 -18.73 31.44
CA LEU A 135 -0.29 -18.33 30.60
C LEU A 135 -0.72 -19.49 29.67
N PRO A 136 -2.01 -19.55 29.26
CA PRO A 136 -2.49 -20.61 28.38
C PRO A 136 -1.69 -20.63 27.07
N VAL A 137 -1.19 -21.80 26.71
CA VAL A 137 -0.62 -22.10 25.37
C VAL A 137 -1.76 -22.22 24.34
N GLU A 138 -3.00 -22.30 24.81
CA GLU A 138 -4.19 -22.44 23.98
C GLU A 138 -4.52 -21.15 23.22
N PRO A 139 -5.11 -21.27 22.01
CA PRO A 139 -5.57 -20.12 21.24
C PRO A 139 -6.66 -19.39 22.04
N ILE A 140 -6.55 -18.07 22.14
CA ILE A 140 -7.62 -17.23 22.66
C ILE A 140 -8.44 -16.67 21.50
N VAL A 141 -9.65 -16.18 21.81
CA VAL A 141 -10.49 -15.46 20.86
C VAL A 141 -10.57 -14.01 21.30
N ILE A 142 -10.20 -13.10 20.40
CA ILE A 142 -10.49 -11.67 20.55
C ILE A 142 -11.97 -11.48 20.18
N PRO A 143 -12.83 -11.10 21.13
CA PRO A 143 -14.27 -11.01 20.87
C PRO A 143 -14.61 -9.79 20.02
N VAL A 144 -15.77 -9.83 19.36
CA VAL A 144 -16.44 -8.63 18.81
C VAL A 144 -16.70 -7.64 19.93
N GLY A 145 -16.54 -6.35 19.67
CA GLY A 145 -16.72 -5.29 20.66
C GLY A 145 -15.50 -5.05 21.54
N THR A 146 -14.33 -5.59 21.19
CA THR A 146 -13.07 -5.22 21.85
C THR A 146 -12.76 -3.77 21.52
N LYS A 147 -12.80 -2.91 22.55
CA LYS A 147 -12.63 -1.46 22.48
C LYS A 147 -11.16 -1.04 22.52
N VAL A 148 -10.75 -0.25 21.53
CA VAL A 148 -9.45 0.39 21.43
C VAL A 148 -9.64 1.89 21.21
N GLN A 149 -8.77 2.71 21.77
CA GLN A 149 -8.85 4.15 21.68
C GLN A 149 -7.58 4.75 21.07
N SER A 150 -7.76 5.83 20.32
CA SER A 150 -6.65 6.59 19.77
C SER A 150 -5.95 7.43 20.83
N VAL A 151 -4.66 7.69 20.63
CA VAL A 151 -3.94 8.72 21.39
C VAL A 151 -4.09 10.05 20.64
N PRO A 152 -4.82 11.03 21.20
CA PRO A 152 -5.09 12.29 20.51
C PRO A 152 -3.83 13.16 20.38
N GLY A 153 -3.72 13.87 19.26
CA GLY A 153 -2.78 14.99 19.11
C GLY A 153 -3.20 16.23 19.90
N GLN A 154 -2.42 17.31 19.79
CA GLN A 154 -2.74 18.59 20.43
C GLN A 154 -4.04 19.16 19.82
N GLY A 155 -5.09 19.28 20.64
CA GLY A 155 -6.39 19.81 20.20
C GLY A 155 -7.34 18.76 19.59
N GLU A 156 -6.93 17.49 19.50
CA GLU A 156 -7.78 16.40 19.01
C GLU A 156 -8.50 15.69 20.17
N GLN A 157 -9.65 15.08 19.87
CA GLN A 157 -10.34 14.20 20.81
C GLN A 157 -9.99 12.74 20.53
N ALA A 158 -9.90 11.95 21.60
CA ALA A 158 -9.66 10.51 21.49
C ALA A 158 -10.86 9.82 20.81
N GLN A 159 -10.59 8.97 19.83
CA GLN A 159 -11.60 8.25 19.06
C GLN A 159 -11.60 6.78 19.46
N THR A 160 -12.78 6.19 19.60
CA THR A 160 -12.96 4.81 20.07
C THR A 160 -13.35 3.90 18.91
N PHE A 161 -12.63 2.79 18.75
CA PHE A 161 -12.88 1.74 17.77
C PHE A 161 -13.27 0.45 18.48
N GLU A 162 -14.11 -0.34 17.82
CA GLU A 162 -14.47 -1.69 18.26
C GLU A 162 -14.17 -2.71 17.17
N THR A 163 -13.70 -3.89 17.57
CA THR A 163 -13.62 -5.05 16.68
C THR A 163 -15.01 -5.44 16.19
N VAL A 164 -15.16 -5.64 14.88
CA VAL A 164 -16.45 -6.00 14.25
C VAL A 164 -16.58 -7.48 13.94
N ALA A 165 -15.46 -8.22 13.99
CA ALA A 165 -15.43 -9.67 13.89
C ALA A 165 -14.56 -10.25 15.00
N GLN A 166 -14.87 -11.48 15.41
CA GLN A 166 -14.01 -12.24 16.30
C GLN A 166 -12.74 -12.69 15.55
N ALA A 167 -11.61 -12.75 16.23
CA ALA A 167 -10.35 -13.21 15.64
C ALA A 167 -9.64 -14.21 16.57
N PRO A 168 -9.16 -15.35 16.05
CA PRO A 168 -8.27 -16.22 16.81
C PRO A 168 -6.95 -15.50 17.05
N ALA A 169 -6.36 -15.68 18.24
CA ALA A 169 -5.07 -15.10 18.56
C ALA A 169 -4.17 -16.05 19.36
N ARG A 170 -2.87 -16.00 19.05
CA ARG A 170 -1.82 -16.80 19.68
C ARG A 170 -0.56 -15.96 19.87
N ALA A 171 0.16 -16.22 20.96
CA ALA A 171 1.42 -15.53 21.22
C ALA A 171 2.49 -15.84 20.16
N GLU A 172 2.49 -17.06 19.62
CA GLU A 172 3.38 -17.50 18.54
C GLU A 172 3.21 -16.69 17.25
N TRP A 173 2.05 -16.05 17.06
CA TRP A 173 1.74 -15.26 15.87
C TRP A 173 2.11 -13.78 16.00
N ASN A 174 2.69 -13.34 17.12
CA ASN A 174 2.90 -11.91 17.40
C ASN A 174 3.82 -11.20 16.40
N ALA A 175 4.92 -11.86 16.01
CA ALA A 175 5.98 -11.25 15.19
C ALA A 175 6.81 -12.34 14.49
N VAL A 176 6.15 -13.19 13.72
CA VAL A 176 6.78 -14.28 12.98
C VAL A 176 7.76 -13.68 11.96
N PRO A 177 9.06 -14.05 11.98
CA PRO A 177 10.01 -13.61 10.97
C PRO A 177 9.80 -14.33 9.64
N ALA A 178 10.06 -13.62 8.54
CA ALA A 178 10.19 -14.26 7.23
C ALA A 178 11.45 -15.14 7.18
N LEU A 179 11.39 -16.24 6.43
CA LEU A 179 12.48 -17.20 6.27
C LEU A 179 13.76 -16.47 5.84
N ALA A 180 14.80 -16.48 6.66
CA ALA A 180 16.01 -15.67 6.42
C ALA A 180 17.17 -16.49 5.81
N SER A 181 17.13 -17.80 5.97
CA SER A 181 18.15 -18.72 5.46
C SER A 181 17.55 -20.08 5.17
N ARG A 182 18.23 -20.88 4.35
CA ARG A 182 17.86 -22.27 4.07
C ARG A 182 18.96 -23.20 4.48
N ALA A 183 18.60 -24.37 5.03
CA ALA A 183 19.57 -25.42 5.32
C ALA A 183 20.39 -25.74 4.07
N TRP A 184 21.73 -25.74 4.20
CA TRP A 184 22.60 -26.06 3.08
C TRP A 184 22.51 -27.55 2.75
N ARG A 185 22.14 -27.85 1.50
CA ARG A 185 22.13 -29.20 0.95
C ARG A 185 22.90 -29.18 -0.37
N PRO A 186 24.08 -29.81 -0.47
CA PRO A 186 24.87 -29.81 -1.70
C PRO A 186 24.09 -30.37 -2.88
N ARG A 187 24.06 -29.64 -4.00
CA ARG A 187 23.44 -30.06 -5.26
C ARG A 187 24.46 -30.01 -6.39
N LYS A 188 24.24 -30.86 -7.39
CA LYS A 188 25.06 -30.87 -8.60
C LYS A 188 24.94 -29.50 -9.28
N GLY A 189 26.08 -28.87 -9.55
CA GLY A 189 26.10 -27.49 -10.07
C GLY A 189 26.48 -26.41 -9.05
N ASP A 190 26.39 -26.69 -7.74
CA ASP A 190 26.68 -25.69 -6.70
C ASP A 190 28.13 -25.20 -6.77
N LYS A 191 28.33 -23.91 -6.49
CA LYS A 191 29.64 -23.22 -6.55
C LYS A 191 30.04 -22.51 -5.27
N GLU A 192 29.23 -22.62 -4.23
CA GLU A 192 29.46 -21.92 -2.98
C GLU A 192 28.89 -22.65 -1.78
N LEU A 193 29.41 -22.29 -0.61
CA LEU A 193 28.86 -22.67 0.69
C LEU A 193 29.18 -21.59 1.72
N TRP A 194 28.47 -21.64 2.86
CA TRP A 194 28.70 -20.75 3.98
C TRP A 194 29.21 -21.54 5.19
N LEU A 195 30.27 -21.02 5.80
CA LEU A 195 30.82 -21.54 7.06
C LEU A 195 30.47 -20.62 8.22
N ASP A 196 30.35 -21.21 9.40
CA ASP A 196 30.23 -20.47 10.64
C ASP A 196 31.60 -19.95 11.11
N GLY A 197 31.64 -18.71 11.60
CA GLY A 197 32.85 -18.05 12.05
C GLY A 197 33.67 -17.36 10.95
N LEU A 198 34.59 -16.50 11.41
CA LEU A 198 35.53 -15.73 10.57
C LEU A 198 36.93 -16.35 10.53
N ALA A 199 37.32 -17.08 11.56
CA ALA A 199 38.65 -17.66 11.73
C ALA A 199 38.76 -19.06 11.09
N THR A 200 38.41 -19.19 9.82
CA THR A 200 38.44 -20.47 9.09
C THR A 200 39.86 -20.93 8.75
N GLN A 201 40.84 -20.02 8.79
CA GLN A 201 42.22 -20.21 8.29
C GLN A 201 42.28 -20.68 6.83
N LEU A 202 41.21 -20.45 6.06
CA LEU A 202 41.15 -20.78 4.63
C LEU A 202 41.56 -19.57 3.79
N GLN A 203 42.23 -19.83 2.68
CA GLN A 203 42.58 -18.83 1.67
C GLN A 203 42.24 -19.34 0.25
N PRO A 204 42.11 -18.44 -0.74
CA PRO A 204 42.02 -18.85 -2.15
C PRO A 204 43.17 -19.81 -2.50
N GLY A 205 42.83 -20.92 -3.15
CA GLY A 205 43.74 -22.00 -3.48
C GLY A 205 43.72 -23.16 -2.48
N ASP A 206 43.16 -23.04 -1.28
CA ASP A 206 43.03 -24.18 -0.36
C ASP A 206 42.01 -25.21 -0.86
N ALA A 207 42.20 -26.48 -0.47
CA ALA A 207 41.29 -27.56 -0.82
C ALA A 207 40.32 -27.88 0.32
N ILE A 208 39.05 -28.07 -0.01
CA ILE A 208 38.01 -28.55 0.89
C ILE A 208 37.45 -29.88 0.39
N LEU A 209 37.01 -30.71 1.32
CA LEU A 209 36.25 -31.93 1.09
C LEU A 209 34.81 -31.72 1.58
N ILE A 210 33.84 -32.08 0.76
CA ILE A 210 32.44 -32.20 1.11
C ILE A 210 32.10 -33.69 1.04
N VAL A 211 31.73 -34.29 2.16
CA VAL A 211 31.50 -35.73 2.25
C VAL A 211 30.22 -36.02 3.04
N GLY A 212 29.42 -36.96 2.53
CA GLY A 212 28.14 -37.33 3.12
C GLY A 212 28.22 -38.47 4.12
N ALA A 213 27.09 -38.70 4.81
CA ALA A 213 26.91 -39.90 5.61
C ALA A 213 27.01 -41.18 4.76
N GLU A 214 26.71 -41.08 3.46
CA GLU A 214 26.79 -42.20 2.52
C GLU A 214 28.22 -42.72 2.38
N ARG A 215 29.20 -41.84 2.12
CA ARG A 215 30.63 -42.21 2.01
C ARG A 215 31.27 -42.54 3.37
N GLU A 216 30.70 -42.06 4.47
CA GLU A 216 31.12 -42.47 5.83
C GLU A 216 30.73 -43.91 6.16
N GLN A 217 29.61 -44.41 5.63
CA GLN A 217 29.06 -45.74 5.91
C GLN A 217 29.50 -46.78 4.88
N ASP A 218 29.67 -46.38 3.62
CA ASP A 218 30.08 -47.23 2.52
C ASP A 218 31.34 -46.65 1.84
N PRO A 219 32.51 -47.30 1.99
CA PRO A 219 33.74 -46.85 1.36
C PRO A 219 33.70 -46.67 -0.16
N GLY A 220 32.80 -47.36 -0.87
CA GLY A 220 32.66 -47.24 -2.32
C GLY A 220 31.61 -46.26 -2.81
N SER A 221 31.07 -45.42 -1.90
CA SER A 221 30.07 -44.43 -2.28
C SER A 221 30.69 -43.21 -2.96
N GLU A 222 30.36 -42.94 -4.23
CA GLU A 222 30.80 -41.74 -4.96
C GLU A 222 30.01 -40.46 -4.60
N ARG A 223 29.62 -40.34 -3.32
CA ARG A 223 28.82 -39.24 -2.74
C ARG A 223 29.69 -38.24 -1.96
N TRP A 224 30.66 -37.65 -2.65
CA TRP A 224 31.62 -36.71 -2.09
C TRP A 224 32.18 -35.80 -3.19
N ASP A 225 32.79 -34.69 -2.77
CA ASP A 225 33.41 -33.72 -3.67
C ASP A 225 34.64 -33.09 -3.00
N VAL A 226 35.76 -33.00 -3.74
CA VAL A 226 36.91 -32.17 -3.35
C VAL A 226 36.93 -30.93 -4.23
N ARG A 227 37.02 -29.73 -3.64
CA ARG A 227 37.07 -28.46 -4.38
C ARG A 227 38.19 -27.58 -3.89
N VAL A 228 38.79 -26.85 -4.83
CA VAL A 228 39.77 -25.80 -4.53
C VAL A 228 39.06 -24.46 -4.51
N LEU A 229 39.32 -23.67 -3.48
CA LEU A 229 38.65 -22.40 -3.26
C LEU A 229 39.13 -21.36 -4.24
N ALA A 230 38.21 -20.74 -4.97
CA ALA A 230 38.47 -19.57 -5.80
C ALA A 230 38.46 -18.29 -4.96
N ARG A 231 37.55 -18.19 -3.98
CA ARG A 231 37.49 -17.06 -3.04
C ARG A 231 37.06 -17.50 -1.64
N VAL A 232 37.54 -16.75 -0.66
CA VAL A 232 37.16 -16.82 0.75
C VAL A 232 36.80 -15.41 1.18
N GLU A 233 35.51 -15.17 1.40
CA GLU A 233 34.95 -13.84 1.64
C GLU A 233 34.35 -13.79 3.06
N PRO A 234 35.05 -13.19 4.05
CA PRO A 234 34.51 -13.03 5.39
C PRO A 234 33.38 -12.00 5.43
N ASP A 235 32.25 -12.39 6.04
CA ASP A 235 31.10 -11.54 6.35
C ASP A 235 31.16 -11.19 7.84
N ASN A 236 31.92 -10.13 8.14
CA ASN A 236 32.20 -9.69 9.50
C ASN A 236 30.92 -9.33 10.27
N ASP A 237 29.94 -8.74 9.58
CA ASP A 237 28.68 -8.29 10.20
C ASP A 237 27.84 -9.45 10.74
N ASN A 238 27.95 -10.63 10.10
CA ASN A 238 27.17 -11.80 10.47
C ASN A 238 28.02 -12.93 11.11
N GLY A 239 29.32 -12.70 11.27
CA GLY A 239 30.25 -13.67 11.86
C GLY A 239 30.33 -14.98 11.08
N ARG A 240 30.33 -14.92 9.75
CA ARG A 240 30.34 -16.09 8.86
C ARG A 240 31.28 -15.88 7.68
N THR A 241 31.63 -16.95 6.96
CA THR A 241 32.53 -16.87 5.80
C THR A 241 31.89 -17.54 4.59
N ARG A 242 31.84 -16.84 3.45
CA ARG A 242 31.42 -17.40 2.17
C ARG A 242 32.63 -18.02 1.47
N LEU A 243 32.48 -19.26 1.05
CA LEU A 243 33.44 -19.94 0.18
C LEU A 243 32.85 -20.04 -1.22
N SER A 244 33.67 -19.82 -2.24
CA SER A 244 33.28 -20.08 -3.63
C SER A 244 34.41 -20.76 -4.42
N TRP A 245 34.03 -21.56 -5.41
CA TRP A 245 34.95 -22.32 -6.27
C TRP A 245 34.50 -22.30 -7.73
N ASN A 246 35.44 -22.52 -8.65
CA ASN A 246 35.19 -22.39 -10.09
C ASN A 246 34.45 -23.61 -10.67
N HIS A 247 34.91 -24.82 -10.31
CA HIS A 247 34.40 -26.08 -10.82
C HIS A 247 33.19 -26.55 -9.97
N PRO A 248 31.97 -26.63 -10.53
CA PRO A 248 30.76 -26.92 -9.75
C PRO A 248 30.81 -28.28 -9.06
N LEU A 249 29.99 -28.48 -8.02
CA LEU A 249 29.85 -29.78 -7.35
C LEU A 249 29.30 -30.89 -8.26
N GLY A 250 29.75 -32.11 -8.03
CA GLY A 250 29.60 -33.26 -8.92
C GLY A 250 30.56 -33.28 -10.10
N SER A 251 30.84 -34.45 -10.65
CA SER A 251 31.66 -34.64 -11.85
C SER A 251 31.09 -35.74 -12.76
N GLY A 252 31.37 -35.65 -14.06
CA GLY A 252 31.07 -36.71 -15.02
C GLY A 252 32.21 -37.73 -15.16
N PHE A 253 33.44 -37.35 -14.78
CA PHE A 253 34.62 -38.22 -14.82
C PHE A 253 35.66 -37.81 -13.76
N PRO A 254 35.92 -38.64 -12.72
CA PRO A 254 35.07 -39.76 -12.33
C PRO A 254 33.63 -39.31 -12.05
N ALA A 255 32.68 -40.24 -12.17
CA ALA A 255 31.28 -39.95 -11.94
C ALA A 255 31.01 -39.77 -10.43
N MET A 256 31.09 -38.51 -9.98
CA MET A 256 30.85 -38.13 -8.58
C MET A 256 29.53 -37.36 -8.46
N ASN A 257 28.78 -37.64 -7.40
CA ASN A 257 27.58 -36.90 -7.07
C ASN A 257 27.74 -36.22 -5.70
N PRO A 258 27.19 -35.01 -5.51
CA PRO A 258 27.20 -34.40 -4.18
C PRO A 258 26.43 -35.26 -3.17
N SER A 259 26.81 -35.14 -1.90
CA SER A 259 26.14 -35.82 -0.78
C SER A 259 24.64 -35.48 -0.74
N GLY A 260 23.81 -36.51 -0.57
CA GLY A 260 22.36 -36.38 -0.43
C GLY A 260 21.91 -36.26 1.03
N ALA A 261 22.71 -36.74 1.99
CA ALA A 261 22.37 -36.71 3.41
C ALA A 261 23.60 -36.51 4.32
N GLY A 262 23.44 -35.67 5.36
CA GLY A 262 24.45 -35.53 6.43
C GLY A 262 25.79 -34.95 5.97
N ALA A 263 25.79 -34.08 4.95
CA ALA A 263 27.00 -33.49 4.39
C ALA A 263 27.84 -32.76 5.46
N LYS A 264 29.13 -33.12 5.52
CA LYS A 264 30.15 -32.50 6.35
C LYS A 264 31.22 -31.88 5.46
N VAL A 265 31.83 -30.80 5.95
CA VAL A 265 32.89 -30.09 5.23
C VAL A 265 34.18 -30.20 6.01
N PHE A 266 35.28 -30.48 5.32
CA PHE A 266 36.61 -30.53 5.89
C PHE A 266 37.58 -29.66 5.08
N ALA A 267 38.48 -28.95 5.75
CA ALA A 267 39.67 -28.39 5.10
C ALA A 267 40.72 -29.50 4.95
N LEU A 268 41.30 -29.66 3.77
CA LEU A 268 42.46 -30.52 3.53
C LEU A 268 43.72 -29.67 3.67
N ARG A 269 44.22 -29.56 4.90
CA ARG A 269 45.26 -28.59 5.28
C ARG A 269 46.64 -28.88 4.71
N GLN A 270 46.89 -30.10 4.26
CA GLN A 270 48.20 -30.52 3.78
C GLN A 270 48.14 -30.93 2.31
N ARG A 271 49.00 -30.31 1.49
CA ARG A 271 49.35 -30.80 0.14
C ARG A 271 50.71 -31.47 0.21
N THR A 272 50.78 -32.74 -0.15
CA THR A 272 52.02 -33.52 -0.16
C THR A 272 52.05 -34.47 -1.36
N ALA A 273 53.16 -35.17 -1.55
CA ALA A 273 53.31 -36.20 -2.56
C ALA A 273 53.51 -37.58 -1.93
N LEU A 274 53.44 -38.61 -2.77
CA LEU A 274 53.80 -39.97 -2.40
C LEU A 274 55.33 -40.11 -2.26
N PHE A 275 55.78 -40.95 -1.33
CA PHE A 275 57.19 -41.28 -1.18
C PHE A 275 57.72 -41.90 -2.48
N GLY A 276 58.79 -41.31 -3.03
CA GLY A 276 59.34 -41.69 -4.33
C GLY A 276 58.99 -40.74 -5.47
N HIS A 277 58.13 -39.72 -5.28
CA HIS A 277 57.77 -38.79 -6.35
C HIS A 277 59.01 -38.08 -6.97
N ASN A 278 59.98 -37.74 -6.12
CA ASN A 278 61.26 -37.09 -6.44
C ASN A 278 62.41 -38.09 -6.55
N ALA A 279 62.15 -39.40 -6.65
CA ALA A 279 63.22 -40.40 -6.76
C ALA A 279 64.09 -40.09 -7.99
N PRO A 280 65.43 -40.10 -7.88
CA PRO A 280 66.30 -39.89 -9.03
C PRO A 280 66.06 -40.95 -10.10
N ASP A 281 66.39 -40.64 -11.35
CA ASP A 281 66.46 -41.64 -12.40
C ASP A 281 67.61 -42.62 -12.06
N PRO A 282 67.33 -43.92 -11.88
CA PRO A 282 68.36 -44.88 -11.50
C PRO A 282 69.48 -44.98 -12.55
N ASN A 283 69.21 -44.65 -13.82
CA ASN A 283 70.20 -44.67 -14.90
C ASN A 283 71.21 -43.51 -14.79
N LEU A 284 70.90 -42.47 -14.03
CA LEU A 284 71.79 -41.33 -13.78
C LEU A 284 72.73 -41.54 -12.57
N LEU A 285 72.58 -42.65 -11.84
CA LEU A 285 73.33 -42.93 -10.60
C LEU A 285 74.63 -43.72 -10.82
N GLY A 286 75.05 -43.98 -12.07
CA GLY A 286 76.37 -44.54 -12.45
C GLY A 286 76.52 -46.07 -12.30
N GLU A 287 77.45 -46.66 -13.08
CA GLU A 287 77.61 -48.12 -13.25
C GLU A 287 78.16 -48.89 -12.02
N ASP A 288 78.87 -48.22 -11.10
CA ASP A 288 79.64 -48.88 -10.02
C ASP A 288 78.94 -48.96 -8.63
N ASN A 289 77.64 -48.73 -8.53
CA ASN A 289 76.97 -48.59 -7.23
C ASN A 289 76.42 -49.89 -6.61
N ALA A 290 77.27 -50.58 -5.85
CA ALA A 290 76.89 -51.68 -4.93
C ALA A 290 75.78 -51.30 -3.91
N GLN A 291 75.53 -50.00 -3.71
CA GLN A 291 74.60 -49.45 -2.72
C GLN A 291 73.13 -49.45 -3.16
N ILE A 292 72.80 -49.38 -4.45
CA ILE A 292 71.39 -49.35 -4.94
C ILE A 292 70.97 -50.61 -5.71
N GLY A 293 71.92 -51.51 -6.02
CA GLY A 293 71.69 -52.69 -6.85
C GLY A 293 70.57 -53.62 -6.35
N HIS A 294 70.32 -53.65 -5.03
CA HIS A 294 69.22 -54.42 -4.44
C HIS A 294 67.83 -53.77 -4.67
N GLN A 295 67.78 -52.47 -4.97
CA GLN A 295 66.57 -51.67 -5.15
C GLN A 295 66.16 -51.46 -6.62
N ILE A 296 67.01 -51.84 -7.60
CA ILE A 296 66.74 -51.71 -9.03
C ILE A 296 66.49 -53.08 -9.69
N ASP A 297 65.56 -53.14 -10.63
CA ASP A 297 65.30 -54.28 -11.49
C ASP A 297 66.28 -54.24 -12.68
N LYS A 298 67.04 -55.32 -12.86
CA LYS A 298 68.10 -55.46 -13.87
C LYS A 298 67.69 -56.40 -15.01
N SER A 299 66.44 -56.88 -15.03
CA SER A 299 65.94 -57.86 -16.01
C SER A 299 65.98 -57.38 -17.46
N THR A 300 66.04 -56.07 -17.69
CA THR A 300 66.02 -55.40 -19.01
C THR A 300 67.41 -55.00 -19.53
N GLY A 301 68.49 -55.27 -18.78
CA GLY A 301 69.88 -55.10 -19.22
C GLY A 301 70.42 -53.66 -19.28
N THR A 302 69.70 -52.71 -19.87
CA THR A 302 70.17 -51.32 -20.11
C THR A 302 69.20 -50.20 -19.69
N ASP A 303 67.96 -50.54 -19.29
CA ASP A 303 66.96 -49.58 -18.78
C ASP A 303 66.60 -49.96 -17.33
N TRP A 304 67.36 -49.45 -16.36
CA TRP A 304 67.13 -49.77 -14.95
C TRP A 304 65.85 -49.13 -14.46
N ARG A 305 65.03 -49.91 -13.75
CA ARG A 305 63.81 -49.41 -13.10
C ARG A 305 63.87 -49.68 -11.60
N TRP A 306 63.31 -48.78 -10.81
CA TRP A 306 63.15 -49.02 -9.38
C TRP A 306 62.22 -50.21 -9.12
N LYS A 307 62.65 -51.18 -8.30
CA LYS A 307 61.82 -52.34 -7.89
C LYS A 307 60.62 -51.86 -7.08
N ASN A 308 59.43 -52.37 -7.39
CA ASN A 308 58.18 -52.02 -6.69
C ASN A 308 57.93 -50.49 -6.66
N PHE A 309 58.31 -49.76 -7.72
CA PHE A 309 58.08 -48.32 -7.85
C PHE A 309 56.65 -48.00 -8.27
N VAL A 310 55.72 -48.41 -7.42
CA VAL A 310 54.29 -48.33 -7.62
C VAL A 310 53.62 -48.01 -6.28
N ILE A 311 52.43 -47.43 -6.31
CA ILE A 311 51.61 -47.23 -5.10
C ILE A 311 51.22 -48.60 -4.51
N ASN A 312 51.28 -48.73 -3.19
CA ASN A 312 50.84 -49.95 -2.48
C ASN A 312 49.47 -49.71 -1.84
N PRO A 313 48.43 -50.46 -2.21
CA PRO A 313 47.07 -50.21 -1.75
C PRO A 313 46.82 -50.42 -0.26
N THR A 314 47.70 -51.14 0.42
CA THR A 314 47.55 -51.40 1.87
C THR A 314 48.48 -50.53 2.73
N ALA A 315 49.41 -49.81 2.10
CA ALA A 315 50.48 -49.07 2.75
C ALA A 315 50.96 -47.89 1.89
N ILE A 316 50.15 -46.84 1.84
CA ILE A 316 50.44 -45.60 1.11
C ILE A 316 51.40 -44.76 1.95
N ASP A 317 52.63 -44.58 1.47
CA ASP A 317 53.61 -43.74 2.17
C ASP A 317 53.66 -42.35 1.56
N LEU A 318 53.46 -41.34 2.39
CA LEU A 318 53.63 -39.93 2.05
C LEU A 318 55.11 -39.55 2.19
N ASP A 319 55.60 -38.65 1.35
CA ASP A 319 57.02 -38.25 1.33
C ASP A 319 57.50 -37.56 2.63
N THR A 320 56.56 -36.99 3.39
CA THR A 320 56.82 -36.20 4.60
C THR A 320 56.20 -36.81 5.85
N ASP A 321 56.76 -36.43 7.02
CA ASP A 321 56.26 -36.81 8.35
C ASP A 321 55.18 -35.84 8.83
N ASN A 322 53.92 -36.19 8.61
CA ASN A 322 52.74 -35.34 8.85
C ASN A 322 52.03 -35.73 10.15
N ALA A 323 52.58 -35.32 11.30
CA ALA A 323 52.08 -35.69 12.65
C ALA A 323 50.60 -35.33 12.94
N LYS A 324 50.01 -34.42 12.16
CA LYS A 324 48.59 -34.02 12.29
C LYS A 324 47.63 -34.92 11.52
N ILE A 325 48.13 -35.83 10.68
CA ILE A 325 47.29 -36.85 10.04
C ILE A 325 47.12 -38.00 11.04
N VAL A 326 45.90 -38.25 11.46
CA VAL A 326 45.56 -39.29 12.45
C VAL A 326 44.58 -40.30 11.89
N ALA A 327 44.42 -41.45 12.55
CA ALA A 327 43.41 -42.43 12.17
C ALA A 327 42.01 -41.78 12.15
N GLY A 328 41.23 -42.08 11.12
CA GLY A 328 39.94 -41.47 10.84
C GLY A 328 39.98 -40.23 9.95
N SER A 329 41.16 -39.66 9.67
CA SER A 329 41.33 -38.51 8.76
C SER A 329 41.02 -38.88 7.32
N TRP A 330 40.43 -37.96 6.57
CA TRP A 330 40.25 -38.05 5.14
C TRP A 330 41.51 -37.61 4.39
N PHE A 331 41.77 -38.25 3.26
CA PHE A 331 42.76 -37.82 2.29
C PHE A 331 42.31 -38.18 0.87
N ALA A 332 42.66 -37.34 -0.10
CA ALA A 332 42.37 -37.56 -1.50
C ALA A 332 43.65 -37.71 -2.30
N LEU A 333 43.66 -38.63 -3.26
CA LEU A 333 44.70 -38.76 -4.27
C LEU A 333 44.24 -38.10 -5.55
N VAL A 334 45.13 -37.37 -6.21
CA VAL A 334 44.86 -36.65 -7.45
C VAL A 334 45.94 -37.02 -8.45
N SER A 335 45.58 -37.61 -9.59
CA SER A 335 46.55 -38.15 -10.55
C SER A 335 47.38 -37.07 -11.26
N ASN A 336 46.93 -35.80 -11.20
CA ASN A 336 47.58 -34.64 -11.81
C ASN A 336 47.73 -34.74 -13.33
N ASP A 337 46.83 -35.46 -14.00
CA ASP A 337 46.77 -35.57 -15.46
C ASP A 337 45.90 -34.44 -16.04
N SER A 338 46.52 -33.48 -16.72
CA SER A 338 45.84 -32.35 -17.34
C SER A 338 44.79 -32.71 -18.40
N ALA A 339 44.78 -33.95 -18.90
CA ALA A 339 43.77 -34.42 -19.86
C ALA A 339 42.37 -34.63 -19.22
N TYR A 340 42.31 -34.78 -17.89
CA TYR A 340 41.08 -35.06 -17.15
C TYR A 340 40.93 -34.13 -15.94
N GLY A 341 39.79 -34.19 -15.24
CA GLY A 341 39.56 -33.43 -14.01
C GLY A 341 39.27 -31.94 -14.22
N SER A 342 39.58 -31.13 -13.21
CA SER A 342 39.36 -29.69 -13.22
C SER A 342 40.69 -28.93 -13.38
N ALA A 343 40.64 -27.65 -13.77
CA ALA A 343 41.85 -26.83 -13.86
C ALA A 343 42.60 -26.73 -12.52
N ASP A 344 41.87 -26.74 -11.39
CA ASP A 344 42.43 -26.61 -10.05
C ASP A 344 42.90 -27.95 -9.47
N LEU A 345 42.32 -29.07 -9.93
CA LEU A 345 42.68 -30.44 -9.58
C LEU A 345 42.64 -31.29 -10.86
N PRO A 346 43.71 -31.26 -11.67
CA PRO A 346 43.77 -32.01 -12.91
C PRO A 346 43.91 -33.51 -12.61
N GLY A 347 43.28 -34.33 -13.43
CA GLY A 347 43.33 -35.77 -13.37
C GLY A 347 42.19 -36.43 -12.61
N TYR A 348 42.37 -37.71 -12.33
CA TYR A 348 41.44 -38.53 -11.56
C TYR A 348 41.62 -38.21 -10.07
N VAL A 349 40.51 -38.00 -9.36
CA VAL A 349 40.50 -37.74 -7.92
C VAL A 349 39.80 -38.90 -7.24
N GLU A 350 40.39 -39.45 -6.19
CA GLU A 350 39.79 -40.52 -5.38
C GLU A 350 39.94 -40.24 -3.90
N LEU A 351 38.91 -40.54 -3.11
CA LEU A 351 38.83 -40.22 -1.68
C LEU A 351 38.97 -41.46 -0.81
N PHE A 352 39.81 -41.34 0.21
CA PHE A 352 40.07 -42.40 1.17
C PHE A 352 40.00 -41.88 2.61
N ARG A 353 39.70 -42.79 3.53
CA ARG A 353 39.79 -42.56 4.97
C ARG A 353 40.94 -43.37 5.56
N ALA A 354 41.83 -42.72 6.31
CA ALA A 354 42.98 -43.39 6.91
C ALA A 354 42.54 -44.24 8.11
N VAL A 355 42.37 -45.55 7.94
CA VAL A 355 42.03 -46.47 9.03
C VAL A 355 43.17 -46.57 10.04
N ARG A 356 44.41 -46.52 9.54
CA ARG A 356 45.61 -46.56 10.38
C ARG A 356 46.66 -45.59 9.84
N VAL A 357 47.35 -44.90 10.76
CA VAL A 357 48.44 -43.99 10.46
C VAL A 357 49.67 -44.39 11.26
N ILE A 358 50.83 -44.52 10.60
CA ILE A 358 52.12 -44.82 11.25
C ILE A 358 53.18 -43.84 10.76
N HIS A 359 53.95 -43.30 11.68
CA HIS A 359 55.15 -42.50 11.38
C HIS A 359 56.39 -43.38 11.47
N ARG A 360 57.17 -43.47 10.40
CA ARG A 360 58.36 -44.34 10.35
C ARG A 360 59.43 -43.79 9.41
N SER A 361 60.67 -44.23 9.59
CA SER A 361 61.69 -44.07 8.55
C SER A 361 61.44 -45.06 7.42
N ARG A 362 61.55 -44.61 6.17
CA ARG A 362 61.56 -45.44 4.96
C ARG A 362 62.83 -45.15 4.17
N SER A 363 63.44 -46.20 3.64
CA SER A 363 64.56 -46.11 2.71
C SER A 363 64.26 -46.98 1.50
N ALA A 364 64.06 -46.35 0.34
CA ALA A 364 63.82 -46.99 -0.95
C ALA A 364 63.99 -45.94 -2.06
N PHE A 365 64.31 -46.39 -3.28
CA PHE A 365 64.46 -45.54 -4.47
C PHE A 365 65.61 -44.53 -4.36
N ALA A 366 66.68 -44.91 -3.66
CA ALA A 366 67.79 -44.01 -3.26
C ALA A 366 67.35 -42.78 -2.43
N LEU A 367 66.17 -42.84 -1.83
CA LEU A 367 65.66 -41.85 -0.89
C LEU A 367 65.61 -42.44 0.52
N SER A 368 65.90 -41.63 1.53
CA SER A 368 65.59 -41.95 2.91
C SER A 368 65.00 -40.75 3.63
N SER A 369 63.79 -40.90 4.15
CA SER A 369 63.08 -39.86 4.90
C SER A 369 62.19 -40.48 5.98
N LYS A 370 61.71 -39.64 6.91
CA LYS A 370 60.57 -39.99 7.76
C LYS A 370 59.30 -39.79 6.95
N VAL A 371 58.45 -40.80 6.93
CA VAL A 371 57.21 -40.86 6.15
C VAL A 371 56.02 -41.07 7.07
N THR A 372 54.87 -40.57 6.64
CA THR A 372 53.56 -40.98 7.16
C THR A 372 53.00 -42.10 6.29
N ARG A 373 52.85 -43.30 6.87
CA ARG A 373 52.18 -44.44 6.25
C ARG A 373 50.69 -44.44 6.56
N LEU A 374 49.88 -44.46 5.52
CA LEU A 374 48.43 -44.57 5.60
C LEU A 374 47.98 -45.96 5.14
N THR A 375 47.06 -46.57 5.89
CA THR A 375 46.25 -47.69 5.41
C THR A 375 44.86 -47.13 5.09
N PRO A 376 44.42 -47.12 3.81
CA PRO A 376 43.11 -46.62 3.43
C PRO A 376 41.98 -47.56 3.90
N ASP A 377 40.74 -47.06 3.85
CA ASP A 377 39.52 -47.81 4.15
C ASP A 377 39.03 -48.69 2.99
N THR A 378 39.46 -48.38 1.76
CA THR A 378 39.18 -49.13 0.54
C THR A 378 40.42 -49.11 -0.37
N ASP A 379 40.55 -50.11 -1.24
CA ASP A 379 41.52 -50.15 -2.34
C ASP A 379 40.87 -49.84 -3.71
N GLU A 380 39.61 -49.45 -3.71
CA GLU A 380 38.86 -49.05 -4.90
C GLU A 380 39.59 -47.96 -5.69
N ASN A 381 39.69 -48.16 -7.00
CA ASN A 381 40.38 -47.31 -7.97
C ASN A 381 41.84 -46.97 -7.63
N LEU A 382 42.43 -47.61 -6.62
CA LEU A 382 43.80 -47.33 -6.18
C LEU A 382 44.83 -48.15 -6.97
N THR A 383 44.89 -47.87 -8.27
CA THR A 383 45.76 -48.58 -9.22
C THR A 383 47.01 -47.78 -9.56
N THR A 384 48.03 -48.49 -10.03
CA THR A 384 49.31 -47.89 -10.47
C THR A 384 49.17 -47.05 -11.73
N ILE A 385 48.12 -47.29 -12.52
CA ILE A 385 47.77 -46.55 -13.73
C ILE A 385 47.15 -45.21 -13.36
N LEU A 386 46.23 -45.21 -12.39
CA LEU A 386 45.54 -43.99 -11.96
C LEU A 386 46.41 -43.12 -11.07
N PHE A 387 47.23 -43.72 -10.20
CA PHE A 387 48.04 -42.99 -9.23
C PHE A 387 49.54 -43.34 -9.31
N PRO A 388 50.24 -42.91 -10.39
CA PRO A 388 51.68 -43.08 -10.48
C PRO A 388 52.40 -42.18 -9.46
N LEU A 389 53.43 -42.73 -8.81
CA LEU A 389 54.13 -42.09 -7.66
C LEU A 389 54.62 -40.66 -7.95
N ARG A 390 55.06 -40.38 -9.18
CA ARG A 390 55.63 -39.08 -9.56
C ARG A 390 54.61 -37.98 -9.81
N GLN A 391 53.39 -38.35 -10.20
CA GLN A 391 52.38 -37.37 -10.61
C GLN A 391 51.27 -37.25 -9.57
N THR A 392 51.18 -38.18 -8.62
CA THR A 392 50.08 -38.17 -7.64
C THR A 392 50.29 -37.09 -6.58
N LEU A 393 49.39 -36.12 -6.56
CA LEU A 393 49.20 -35.18 -5.46
C LEU A 393 48.34 -35.82 -4.38
N VAL A 394 48.71 -35.61 -3.12
CA VAL A 394 47.96 -36.03 -1.95
C VAL A 394 47.44 -34.80 -1.22
N LEU A 395 46.12 -34.72 -1.05
CA LEU A 395 45.45 -33.75 -0.21
C LEU A 395 45.06 -34.44 1.09
N ALA A 396 45.57 -34.01 2.23
CA ALA A 396 45.38 -34.70 3.49
C ALA A 396 45.23 -33.71 4.66
N GLN A 397 45.28 -34.24 5.89
CA GLN A 397 45.06 -33.49 7.13
C GLN A 397 43.68 -32.84 7.15
N SER A 398 42.65 -33.67 7.08
CA SER A 398 41.25 -33.24 7.12
C SER A 398 40.89 -32.63 8.48
N GLU A 399 40.46 -31.38 8.47
CA GLU A 399 39.98 -30.65 9.65
C GLU A 399 38.52 -30.28 9.45
N ALA A 400 37.64 -30.70 10.36
CA ALA A 400 36.20 -30.44 10.22
C ALA A 400 35.87 -28.95 10.32
N LEU A 401 34.98 -28.49 9.44
CA LEU A 401 34.48 -27.12 9.41
C LEU A 401 32.98 -27.11 9.72
N THR A 402 32.54 -26.14 10.51
CA THR A 402 31.13 -25.95 10.83
C THR A 402 30.45 -25.19 9.69
N THR A 403 29.47 -25.84 9.05
CA THR A 403 28.65 -25.20 8.02
C THR A 403 27.57 -24.33 8.64
N ARG A 404 27.12 -23.33 7.88
CA ARG A 404 26.01 -22.47 8.26
C ARG A 404 24.93 -22.50 7.19
N ALA A 405 23.68 -22.28 7.61
CA ALA A 405 22.56 -22.16 6.67
C ALA A 405 22.85 -21.06 5.63
N MET A 406 22.43 -21.32 4.39
CA MET A 406 22.64 -20.40 3.27
C MET A 406 21.69 -19.21 3.43
N PRO A 407 22.20 -17.99 3.61
CA PRO A 407 21.37 -16.79 3.67
C PRO A 407 20.58 -16.56 2.39
N LEU A 408 19.33 -16.13 2.55
CA LEU A 408 18.52 -15.62 1.46
C LEU A 408 18.72 -14.11 1.38
N PHE A 409 19.38 -13.65 0.31
CA PHE A 409 19.68 -12.23 0.12
C PHE A 409 18.60 -11.45 -0.63
N HIS A 410 17.70 -12.15 -1.30
CA HIS A 410 16.65 -11.48 -2.05
C HIS A 410 15.59 -10.87 -1.14
N PRO A 411 14.99 -9.72 -1.52
CA PRO A 411 13.89 -9.12 -0.79
C PRO A 411 12.64 -10.02 -0.78
N VAL A 412 11.61 -9.57 -0.06
CA VAL A 412 10.30 -10.21 -0.01
C VAL A 412 9.27 -9.30 -0.69
N TYR A 413 8.64 -9.81 -1.75
CA TYR A 413 7.53 -9.20 -2.47
C TYR A 413 6.80 -10.30 -3.29
N GLY A 414 5.68 -9.96 -3.92
CA GLY A 414 4.84 -10.95 -4.62
C GLY A 414 3.84 -11.61 -3.68
N ASP A 415 3.28 -12.74 -4.06
CA ASP A 415 2.18 -13.43 -3.36
C ASP A 415 2.62 -14.66 -2.55
N LEU A 416 3.91 -14.98 -2.51
CA LEU A 416 4.46 -16.10 -1.74
C LEU A 416 5.29 -15.60 -0.55
N LEU A 417 5.00 -16.14 0.63
CA LEU A 417 5.63 -15.75 1.89
C LEU A 417 6.04 -16.98 2.71
N ASP A 418 7.36 -17.22 2.77
CA ASP A 418 7.96 -18.26 3.61
C ASP A 418 8.24 -17.69 5.02
N LEU A 419 7.79 -18.40 6.05
CA LEU A 419 8.02 -18.09 7.47
C LEU A 419 9.22 -18.90 8.01
N ASP A 420 10.04 -18.28 8.85
CA ASP A 420 11.27 -18.89 9.39
C ASP A 420 11.00 -20.01 10.41
N LEU A 421 9.74 -20.18 10.81
CA LEU A 421 9.29 -21.26 11.69
C LEU A 421 7.96 -21.83 11.21
N ARG A 422 7.67 -23.05 11.63
CA ARG A 422 6.36 -23.69 11.46
C ARG A 422 5.33 -22.97 12.35
N VAL A 423 4.29 -22.42 11.74
CA VAL A 423 3.22 -21.68 12.41
C VAL A 423 1.90 -22.40 12.19
N ASP A 424 1.48 -23.18 13.18
CA ASP A 424 0.22 -23.93 13.10
C ASP A 424 -1.00 -23.04 13.44
N GLY A 425 -2.16 -23.41 12.88
CA GLY A 425 -3.47 -22.85 13.23
C GLY A 425 -3.92 -21.61 12.45
N LEU A 426 -3.07 -21.05 11.59
CA LEU A 426 -3.48 -20.02 10.60
C LEU A 426 -4.52 -20.61 9.64
N GLN A 427 -5.43 -19.77 9.13
CA GLN A 427 -6.54 -20.20 8.26
C GLN A 427 -6.54 -19.46 6.91
N PRO A 428 -7.03 -20.08 5.81
CA PRO A 428 -7.32 -19.37 4.57
C PRO A 428 -8.23 -18.14 4.81
N GLY A 429 -8.02 -17.06 4.07
CA GLY A 429 -8.74 -15.80 4.24
C GLY A 429 -8.39 -14.98 5.48
N GLN A 430 -7.52 -15.50 6.38
CA GLN A 430 -7.13 -14.78 7.59
C GLN A 430 -6.27 -13.54 7.23
N PRO A 431 -6.54 -12.37 7.84
CA PRO A 431 -5.70 -11.19 7.68
C PRO A 431 -4.38 -11.34 8.45
N LEU A 432 -3.30 -10.87 7.84
CA LEU A 432 -1.95 -10.79 8.37
C LEU A 432 -1.49 -9.33 8.36
N ALA A 433 -0.92 -8.87 9.46
CA ALA A 433 -0.30 -7.56 9.55
C ALA A 433 1.20 -7.70 9.33
N LEU A 434 1.70 -7.15 8.22
CA LEU A 434 3.11 -7.19 7.88
C LEU A 434 3.76 -5.85 8.25
N SER A 435 4.96 -5.90 8.82
CA SER A 435 5.75 -4.73 9.18
C SER A 435 7.22 -5.00 8.92
N GLY A 436 7.89 -4.10 8.19
CA GLY A 436 9.32 -4.21 7.88
C GLY A 436 9.87 -2.95 7.22
N ARG A 437 11.17 -2.92 6.95
CA ARG A 437 11.80 -1.83 6.18
C ARG A 437 11.69 -2.11 4.69
N ARG A 438 11.64 -1.04 3.89
CA ARG A 438 11.77 -1.14 2.42
C ARG A 438 13.17 -1.61 2.04
N GLN A 439 13.26 -2.47 1.04
CA GLN A 439 14.55 -2.89 0.49
C GLN A 439 15.28 -1.70 -0.14
N ARG A 440 16.54 -1.51 0.24
CA ARG A 440 17.42 -0.52 -0.39
C ARG A 440 18.24 -1.12 -1.53
N ILE A 441 18.58 -0.29 -2.49
CA ILE A 441 19.64 -0.55 -3.45
C ILE A 441 20.73 0.50 -3.29
N THR A 442 21.98 0.12 -3.56
CA THR A 442 23.13 1.01 -3.67
C THR A 442 23.64 1.01 -5.10
N LEU A 443 23.89 2.19 -5.65
CA LEU A 443 24.47 2.34 -6.99
C LEU A 443 25.99 2.07 -6.97
N GLN A 444 26.45 1.27 -7.92
CA GLN A 444 27.86 0.94 -8.12
C GLN A 444 28.50 1.75 -9.26
N ALA A 445 27.79 2.69 -9.88
CA ALA A 445 28.29 3.56 -10.94
C ALA A 445 27.66 4.95 -10.89
N SER A 446 28.39 5.96 -11.36
CA SER A 446 27.88 7.32 -11.61
C SER A 446 27.27 7.47 -13.01
N GLY A 447 26.63 8.62 -13.27
CA GLY A 447 26.06 8.96 -14.57
C GLY A 447 24.71 8.29 -14.85
N LEU A 448 24.06 7.79 -13.80
CA LEU A 448 22.69 7.29 -13.85
C LEU A 448 21.73 8.44 -13.57
N ALA A 449 20.48 8.31 -14.01
CA ALA A 449 19.46 9.31 -13.74
C ALA A 449 18.13 8.64 -13.38
N LEU A 450 17.52 9.10 -12.30
CA LEU A 450 16.14 8.76 -11.93
C LEU A 450 15.20 9.66 -12.73
N GLN A 451 14.35 9.07 -13.56
CA GLN A 451 13.29 9.81 -14.25
C GLN A 451 12.13 9.97 -13.27
N LEU A 452 11.86 11.18 -12.80
CA LEU A 452 10.89 11.44 -11.73
C LEU A 452 9.46 11.28 -12.23
N ASP A 453 8.57 10.76 -11.38
CA ASP A 453 7.15 10.57 -11.72
C ASP A 453 6.43 11.90 -12.00
N GLU A 454 6.83 12.97 -11.30
CA GLU A 454 6.33 14.34 -11.50
C GLU A 454 6.95 15.05 -12.72
N GLY A 455 7.83 14.37 -13.45
CA GLY A 455 8.58 14.90 -14.59
C GLY A 455 9.97 15.44 -14.24
N GLY A 456 10.86 15.45 -15.23
CA GLY A 456 12.27 15.79 -15.05
C GLY A 456 13.13 14.59 -14.65
N SER A 457 14.41 14.85 -14.37
CA SER A 457 15.37 13.80 -14.02
C SER A 457 16.30 14.24 -12.88
N LEU A 458 16.58 13.32 -11.96
CA LEU A 458 17.57 13.49 -10.90
C LEU A 458 18.83 12.71 -11.26
N ALA A 459 19.98 13.38 -11.35
CA ALA A 459 21.26 12.72 -11.53
C ALA A 459 21.65 11.95 -10.26
N LEU A 460 22.17 10.74 -10.44
CA LEU A 460 22.57 9.83 -9.37
C LEU A 460 24.05 9.49 -9.46
N GLU A 461 24.70 9.37 -8.31
CA GLU A 461 26.13 9.11 -8.17
C GLU A 461 26.42 7.73 -7.59
N HIS A 462 27.67 7.28 -7.76
CA HIS A 462 28.15 6.06 -7.09
C HIS A 462 27.97 6.17 -5.57
N GLY A 463 27.41 5.14 -4.95
CA GLY A 463 27.16 5.08 -3.51
C GLY A 463 25.79 5.63 -3.09
N ASP A 464 25.05 6.30 -3.99
CA ASP A 464 23.68 6.70 -3.68
C ASP A 464 22.81 5.48 -3.37
N GLN A 465 21.93 5.67 -2.40
CA GLN A 465 21.03 4.63 -1.92
C GLN A 465 19.58 5.07 -2.05
N LEU A 466 18.76 4.19 -2.64
CA LEU A 466 17.34 4.44 -2.89
C LEU A 466 16.51 3.24 -2.42
N PHE A 467 15.25 3.48 -2.07
CA PHE A 467 14.31 2.43 -1.67
C PHE A 467 13.56 1.89 -2.87
N MET A 468 13.37 0.57 -2.93
CA MET A 468 12.49 -0.05 -3.91
C MET A 468 11.02 0.19 -3.56
N LEU A 469 10.27 0.75 -4.51
CA LEU A 469 8.83 0.95 -4.40
C LEU A 469 8.05 -0.25 -4.96
N ALA A 470 8.56 -0.89 -6.01
CA ALA A 470 7.95 -2.01 -6.70
C ALA A 470 8.99 -3.09 -7.08
N PRO A 471 8.56 -4.30 -7.45
CA PRO A 471 9.44 -5.32 -8.03
C PRO A 471 10.26 -4.77 -9.20
N ALA A 472 11.51 -5.21 -9.32
CA ALA A 472 12.32 -4.85 -10.47
C ALA A 472 11.76 -5.49 -11.75
N GLU A 473 11.85 -4.80 -12.87
CA GLU A 473 11.36 -5.27 -14.15
C GLU A 473 12.49 -5.48 -15.14
N ARG A 474 12.25 -6.37 -16.11
CA ARG A 474 13.08 -6.54 -17.29
C ARG A 474 12.24 -6.31 -18.54
N LEU A 475 12.83 -5.67 -19.55
CA LEU A 475 12.21 -5.54 -20.85
C LEU A 475 12.37 -6.83 -21.66
N PHE A 476 11.24 -7.39 -22.09
CA PHE A 476 11.18 -8.42 -23.12
C PHE A 476 10.60 -7.78 -24.38
N GLY A 477 11.48 -7.40 -25.31
CA GLY A 477 11.12 -6.47 -26.39
C GLY A 477 10.87 -5.07 -25.82
N SER A 478 9.66 -4.54 -26.05
CA SER A 478 9.20 -3.25 -25.49
C SER A 478 8.37 -3.41 -24.21
N THR A 479 8.05 -4.64 -23.80
CA THR A 479 7.14 -4.90 -22.68
C THR A 479 7.92 -5.09 -21.38
N PRO A 480 7.67 -4.28 -20.33
CA PRO A 480 8.21 -4.53 -19.01
C PRO A 480 7.53 -5.75 -18.38
N VAL A 481 8.33 -6.64 -17.80
CA VAL A 481 7.88 -7.82 -17.06
C VAL A 481 8.52 -7.78 -15.67
N ALA A 482 7.70 -7.82 -14.63
CA ALA A 482 8.16 -7.87 -13.24
C ALA A 482 8.91 -9.19 -12.98
N LEU A 483 10.06 -9.10 -12.32
CA LEU A 483 10.92 -10.23 -11.97
C LEU A 483 10.56 -10.78 -10.60
N GLY A 484 10.64 -12.10 -10.42
CA GLY A 484 10.59 -12.71 -9.09
C GLY A 484 11.79 -12.29 -8.23
N ALA A 485 11.64 -12.31 -6.89
CA ALA A 485 12.66 -11.80 -5.98
C ALA A 485 14.02 -12.51 -6.12
N GLU A 486 14.01 -13.84 -6.20
CA GLU A 486 15.21 -14.65 -6.38
C GLU A 486 15.88 -14.40 -7.75
N GLU A 487 15.07 -14.31 -8.82
CA GLU A 487 15.54 -13.98 -10.16
C GLU A 487 16.21 -12.60 -10.18
N PHE A 488 15.57 -11.58 -9.61
CA PHE A 488 16.13 -10.23 -9.51
C PHE A 488 17.49 -10.24 -8.80
N ALA A 489 17.58 -10.89 -7.64
CA ALA A 489 18.84 -10.96 -6.90
C ALA A 489 19.95 -11.68 -7.69
N GLY A 490 19.61 -12.74 -8.43
CA GLY A 490 20.55 -13.46 -9.30
C GLY A 490 21.05 -12.65 -10.51
N LEU A 491 20.32 -11.60 -10.92
CA LEU A 491 20.72 -10.71 -12.02
C LEU A 491 21.58 -9.52 -11.56
N LEU A 492 21.68 -9.26 -10.26
CA LEU A 492 22.61 -8.26 -9.72
C LEU A 492 24.06 -8.67 -9.99
N GLY A 493 24.93 -7.71 -10.29
CA GLY A 493 26.31 -8.00 -10.73
C GLY A 493 26.43 -8.35 -12.21
N ASN A 494 25.34 -8.67 -12.93
CA ASN A 494 25.40 -9.05 -14.34
C ASN A 494 25.55 -7.81 -15.25
N ALA A 495 26.62 -7.78 -16.05
CA ALA A 495 26.92 -6.67 -16.95
C ALA A 495 26.01 -6.58 -18.18
N SER A 496 25.42 -7.70 -18.60
CA SER A 496 24.68 -7.83 -19.86
C SER A 496 23.20 -7.49 -19.71
N VAL A 497 22.68 -7.50 -18.48
CA VAL A 497 21.24 -7.34 -18.21
C VAL A 497 20.94 -5.91 -17.80
N THR A 498 19.94 -5.30 -18.43
CA THR A 498 19.36 -4.01 -18.02
C THR A 498 18.10 -4.28 -17.20
N LEU A 499 18.01 -3.61 -16.05
CA LEU A 499 16.89 -3.65 -15.13
C LEU A 499 16.20 -2.28 -15.07
N ARG A 500 14.89 -2.30 -14.86
CA ARG A 500 14.04 -1.13 -14.61
C ARG A 500 13.55 -1.20 -13.17
N LEU A 501 13.74 -0.14 -12.40
CA LEU A 501 13.36 -0.09 -11.00
C LEU A 501 12.59 1.18 -10.71
N HIS A 502 11.44 1.05 -10.02
CA HIS A 502 10.74 2.19 -9.45
C HIS A 502 11.24 2.43 -8.03
N LEU A 503 11.82 3.60 -7.80
CA LEU A 503 12.62 3.90 -6.62
C LEU A 503 12.17 5.19 -5.95
N LEU A 504 12.41 5.29 -4.64
CA LEU A 504 12.22 6.47 -3.82
C LEU A 504 13.58 6.94 -3.30
N ASP A 505 13.91 8.21 -3.51
CA ASP A 505 15.11 8.81 -2.93
C ASP A 505 14.92 9.23 -1.46
N ARG A 506 15.99 9.77 -0.85
CA ARG A 506 15.96 10.24 0.55
C ARG A 506 15.09 11.49 0.78
N ASP A 507 14.77 12.24 -0.28
CA ASP A 507 13.98 13.46 -0.23
C ASP A 507 12.49 13.18 -0.49
N GLY A 508 12.11 11.90 -0.65
CA GLY A 508 10.74 11.47 -0.88
C GLY A 508 10.29 11.56 -2.35
N ARG A 509 11.21 11.75 -3.28
CA ARG A 509 10.91 11.80 -4.72
C ARG A 509 10.95 10.41 -5.31
N SER A 510 9.87 10.01 -5.99
CA SER A 510 9.79 8.72 -6.68
C SER A 510 10.07 8.85 -8.18
N GLY A 511 10.59 7.77 -8.77
CA GLY A 511 10.86 7.73 -10.20
C GLY A 511 11.42 6.42 -10.71
N LEU A 512 11.54 6.31 -12.03
CA LEU A 512 12.05 5.13 -12.72
C LEU A 512 13.54 5.26 -13.04
N LEU A 513 14.32 4.24 -12.64
CA LEU A 513 15.73 4.08 -12.99
C LEU A 513 15.90 2.92 -13.98
N GLN A 514 16.66 3.16 -15.05
CA GLN A 514 17.22 2.10 -15.90
C GLN A 514 18.71 1.95 -15.63
N ALA A 515 19.15 0.76 -15.23
CA ALA A 515 20.55 0.49 -14.94
C ALA A 515 20.93 -0.95 -15.27
N LYS A 516 22.22 -1.22 -15.51
CA LYS A 516 22.74 -2.58 -15.68
C LYS A 516 22.79 -3.30 -14.33
N GLY A 517 22.59 -4.62 -14.32
CA GLY A 517 22.70 -5.44 -13.10
C GLY A 517 24.02 -5.23 -12.35
N LYS A 518 25.15 -5.08 -13.07
CA LYS A 518 26.46 -4.77 -12.47
C LYS A 518 26.56 -3.42 -11.76
N GLN A 519 25.66 -2.48 -12.06
CA GLN A 519 25.64 -1.14 -11.48
C GLN A 519 24.80 -1.08 -10.20
N LEU A 520 24.22 -2.20 -9.76
CA LEU A 520 23.27 -2.26 -8.67
C LEU A 520 23.70 -3.31 -7.65
N ARG A 521 23.47 -3.03 -6.37
CA ARG A 521 23.63 -3.98 -5.27
C ARG A 521 22.52 -3.77 -4.24
N LEU A 522 22.05 -4.83 -3.59
CA LEU A 522 21.17 -4.69 -2.42
C LEU A 522 21.96 -4.09 -1.25
N ALA A 523 21.30 -3.18 -0.53
CA ALA A 523 21.84 -2.60 0.70
C ALA A 523 20.95 -2.97 1.88
N PRO A 524 21.52 -3.22 3.08
CA PRO A 524 20.72 -3.41 4.28
C PRO A 524 20.02 -2.10 4.69
N GLY A 525 18.86 -2.22 5.33
CA GLY A 525 18.13 -1.09 5.87
C GLY A 525 18.81 -0.52 7.11
N GLN A 526 18.73 0.80 7.27
CA GLN A 526 19.33 1.50 8.40
C GLN A 526 18.36 1.57 9.58
N LYS A 527 18.88 1.76 10.81
CA LYS A 527 18.02 1.81 12.00
C LYS A 527 16.97 2.93 11.95
N ALA A 528 17.32 4.06 11.33
CA ALA A 528 16.46 5.23 11.17
C ALA A 528 15.44 5.10 10.03
N ASP A 529 15.56 4.07 9.18
CA ASP A 529 14.64 3.90 8.06
C ASP A 529 13.23 3.57 8.59
N PRO A 530 12.19 4.23 8.04
CA PRO A 530 10.82 4.02 8.49
C PRO A 530 10.35 2.60 8.20
N LEU A 531 9.55 2.06 9.12
CA LEU A 531 8.80 0.83 8.87
C LEU A 531 7.63 1.13 7.96
N VAL A 532 7.46 0.29 6.94
CA VAL A 532 6.24 0.23 6.15
C VAL A 532 5.41 -0.95 6.62
N ARG A 533 4.09 -0.80 6.56
CA ARG A 533 3.13 -1.75 7.08
C ARG A 533 1.98 -1.91 6.10
N GLN A 534 1.44 -3.11 6.03
CA GLN A 534 0.25 -3.41 5.25
C GLN A 534 -0.56 -4.53 5.91
N ILE A 535 -1.79 -4.70 5.46
CA ILE A 535 -2.57 -5.91 5.70
C ILE A 535 -2.55 -6.75 4.43
N ALA A 536 -2.21 -8.03 4.55
CA ALA A 536 -2.38 -9.01 3.48
C ALA A 536 -3.32 -10.12 3.95
N PHE A 537 -4.04 -10.75 3.04
CA PHE A 537 -4.91 -11.87 3.34
C PHE A 537 -4.27 -13.16 2.84
N ILE A 538 -4.33 -14.22 3.65
CA ILE A 538 -3.99 -15.57 3.16
C ILE A 538 -5.00 -15.91 2.06
N ALA A 539 -4.53 -16.44 0.93
CA ALA A 539 -5.39 -16.83 -0.16
C ALA A 539 -6.45 -17.86 0.29
N ASP A 540 -7.57 -17.89 -0.41
CA ASP A 540 -8.55 -18.97 -0.23
C ASP A 540 -8.01 -20.27 -0.85
N GLY A 541 -8.43 -21.41 -0.29
CA GLY A 541 -8.11 -22.76 -0.81
C GLY A 541 -7.14 -23.57 0.04
N GLU A 542 -7.08 -24.88 -0.20
CA GLU A 542 -6.30 -25.83 0.61
C GLU A 542 -4.78 -25.66 0.42
N ASP A 543 -4.33 -25.22 -0.76
CA ASP A 543 -2.91 -25.01 -1.08
C ASP A 543 -2.37 -23.66 -0.57
N ALA A 544 -3.19 -22.84 0.09
CA ALA A 544 -2.79 -21.53 0.57
C ALA A 544 -1.81 -21.59 1.75
N LEU A 545 -1.83 -22.69 2.50
CA LEU A 545 -0.99 -22.95 3.67
C LEU A 545 -0.27 -24.28 3.48
N ASN A 546 1.05 -24.23 3.40
CA ASN A 546 1.87 -25.44 3.35
C ASN A 546 2.84 -25.47 4.54
N HIS A 547 2.80 -26.55 5.31
CA HIS A 547 3.70 -26.77 6.43
C HIS A 547 4.68 -27.87 6.08
N ASP A 548 5.97 -27.56 6.16
CA ASP A 548 6.97 -28.62 6.27
C ASP A 548 7.25 -28.93 7.76
N ARG A 549 8.33 -29.64 8.03
CA ARG A 549 8.71 -29.99 9.42
C ARG A 549 9.04 -28.75 10.25
N ASP A 550 9.68 -27.75 9.64
CA ASP A 550 10.37 -26.66 10.33
C ASP A 550 9.82 -25.27 9.98
N HIS A 551 9.08 -25.13 8.87
CA HIS A 551 8.64 -23.87 8.27
C HIS A 551 7.19 -23.89 7.79
N THR A 552 6.65 -22.71 7.51
CA THR A 552 5.32 -22.52 6.89
C THR A 552 5.44 -21.62 5.68
N SER A 553 4.89 -22.06 4.55
CA SER A 553 4.80 -21.28 3.31
C SER A 553 3.36 -20.84 3.10
N LEU A 554 3.17 -19.56 2.82
CA LEU A 554 1.86 -18.95 2.63
C LEU A 554 1.72 -18.43 1.20
N LYS A 555 0.57 -18.72 0.58
CA LYS A 555 0.11 -17.98 -0.59
C LYS A 555 -0.85 -16.89 -0.14
N LEU A 556 -0.62 -15.67 -0.60
CA LEU A 556 -1.42 -14.48 -0.32
C LEU A 556 -2.47 -14.30 -1.42
N GLY A 557 -3.64 -13.74 -1.06
CA GLY A 557 -4.70 -13.44 -2.02
C GLY A 557 -4.32 -12.37 -3.05
N ALA A 558 -3.34 -11.53 -2.72
CA ALA A 558 -2.76 -10.53 -3.60
C ALA A 558 -1.25 -10.40 -3.35
N ALA A 559 -0.52 -9.90 -4.36
CA ALA A 559 0.89 -9.60 -4.21
C ALA A 559 1.11 -8.48 -3.17
N LEU A 560 2.21 -8.56 -2.42
CA LEU A 560 2.59 -7.54 -1.44
C LEU A 560 2.78 -6.16 -2.10
N GLU A 561 2.16 -5.13 -1.52
CA GLU A 561 2.27 -3.73 -1.96
C GLU A 561 3.67 -3.13 -1.78
N HIS A 562 4.50 -3.72 -0.94
CA HIS A 562 5.83 -3.21 -0.62
C HIS A 562 6.91 -4.27 -0.88
N VAL A 563 8.10 -3.78 -1.22
CA VAL A 563 9.32 -4.59 -1.34
C VAL A 563 10.05 -4.54 0.00
N TYR A 564 9.95 -5.61 0.78
CA TYR A 564 10.52 -5.68 2.12
C TYR A 564 11.96 -6.17 2.11
N GLU A 565 12.79 -5.58 2.96
CA GLU A 565 14.05 -6.20 3.38
C GLU A 565 13.72 -7.42 4.26
N ARG A 566 14.06 -8.61 3.75
CA ARG A 566 13.72 -9.92 4.34
C ARG A 566 14.02 -10.02 5.83
N ALA A 567 15.20 -9.62 6.25
CA ALA A 567 15.64 -9.74 7.66
C ALA A 567 14.79 -8.91 8.64
N THR A 568 14.16 -7.84 8.15
CA THR A 568 13.36 -6.91 8.97
C THR A 568 11.87 -7.23 8.97
N LEU A 569 11.41 -8.05 8.03
CA LEU A 569 10.00 -8.38 7.88
C LEU A 569 9.52 -9.21 9.07
N ARG A 570 8.43 -8.75 9.69
CA ARG A 570 7.69 -9.44 10.75
C ARG A 570 6.22 -9.52 10.36
N ILE A 571 5.63 -10.69 10.60
CA ILE A 571 4.24 -11.00 10.30
C ILE A 571 3.51 -11.19 11.63
N ASN A 572 2.41 -10.47 11.82
CA ASN A 572 1.50 -10.67 12.93
C ASN A 572 0.18 -11.30 12.44
N GLY A 573 -0.17 -12.48 12.94
CA GLY A 573 -1.40 -13.20 12.60
C GLY A 573 -2.62 -12.86 13.49
N ASN A 574 -2.42 -12.13 14.58
CA ASN A 574 -3.47 -11.75 15.54
C ASN A 574 -4.18 -10.49 15.07
N VAL A 575 -4.91 -10.56 13.96
CA VAL A 575 -5.51 -9.40 13.31
C VAL A 575 -7.03 -9.49 13.33
N ALA A 576 -7.71 -8.42 13.75
CA ALA A 576 -9.16 -8.31 13.70
C ALA A 576 -9.57 -7.01 12.97
N PRO A 577 -10.62 -7.05 12.12
CA PRO A 577 -11.21 -5.83 11.56
C PRO A 577 -11.90 -5.04 12.67
N ALA A 578 -11.82 -3.72 12.58
CA ALA A 578 -12.41 -2.77 13.52
C ALA A 578 -13.00 -1.56 12.80
N SER A 579 -13.98 -0.92 13.43
CA SER A 579 -14.55 0.33 12.92
C SER A 579 -14.78 1.33 14.04
N HIS A 580 -14.84 2.61 13.66
CA HIS A 580 -15.09 3.71 14.57
C HIS A 580 -16.48 3.57 15.21
N GLY A 581 -16.56 3.87 16.50
CA GLY A 581 -17.79 3.87 17.28
C GLY A 581 -17.82 2.82 18.39
N GLU A 582 -18.71 3.05 19.34
CA GLU A 582 -18.87 2.28 20.58
C GLU A 582 -20.28 1.70 20.69
N THR A 583 -20.40 0.43 21.06
CA THR A 583 -21.70 -0.24 21.27
C THR A 583 -22.42 0.31 22.50
N VAL A 584 -23.72 0.60 22.32
CA VAL A 584 -24.68 1.08 23.32
C VAL A 584 -25.89 0.15 23.32
N GLU A 585 -26.31 -0.25 24.53
CA GLU A 585 -27.60 -0.91 24.74
C GLU A 585 -28.54 0.04 25.50
N ALA A 586 -29.78 0.15 25.03
CA ALA A 586 -30.74 1.11 25.53
C ALA A 586 -32.15 0.51 25.61
N ILE A 587 -32.85 0.79 26.71
CA ILE A 587 -34.30 0.59 26.81
C ILE A 587 -34.95 1.91 26.41
N LEU A 588 -35.73 1.91 25.33
CA LEU A 588 -36.34 3.12 24.79
C LEU A 588 -37.68 3.46 25.47
N GLY A 589 -38.40 2.45 25.95
CA GLY A 589 -39.62 2.62 26.74
C GLY A 589 -40.67 1.52 26.53
N ASP A 590 -41.92 1.91 26.78
CA ASP A 590 -43.10 1.05 26.78
C ASP A 590 -43.88 1.23 25.48
N GLY A 591 -44.10 0.13 24.74
CA GLY A 591 -45.00 0.14 23.60
C GLY A 591 -46.47 0.21 24.02
N ASN A 592 -47.32 0.76 23.14
CA ASN A 592 -48.77 0.81 23.36
C ASN A 592 -49.56 0.50 22.08
N ALA A 593 -50.20 -0.67 21.99
CA ALA A 593 -50.93 -1.09 20.80
C ALA A 593 -52.12 -0.20 20.41
N ALA A 594 -52.61 0.66 21.32
CA ALA A 594 -53.68 1.61 21.03
C ALA A 594 -53.21 2.81 20.20
N LEU A 595 -51.91 3.14 20.22
CA LEU A 595 -51.35 4.32 19.58
C LEU A 595 -50.74 3.98 18.21
N ALA A 596 -51.17 4.70 17.19
CA ALA A 596 -50.56 4.69 15.86
C ALA A 596 -49.32 5.60 15.80
N ASN A 597 -48.38 5.33 14.89
CA ASN A 597 -47.23 6.18 14.61
C ASN A 597 -46.40 6.55 15.86
N GLN A 598 -46.28 5.62 16.82
CA GLN A 598 -45.46 5.84 18.01
C GLN A 598 -44.03 6.16 17.63
N ARG A 599 -43.40 7.04 18.40
CA ARG A 599 -42.03 7.50 18.16
C ARG A 599 -41.19 7.37 19.41
N PHE A 600 -39.95 6.95 19.22
CA PHE A 600 -38.94 6.85 20.27
C PHE A 600 -37.65 7.52 19.79
N LEU A 601 -36.89 8.09 20.72
CA LEU A 601 -35.58 8.67 20.45
C LEU A 601 -34.49 7.71 20.95
N LEU A 602 -33.40 7.59 20.21
CA LEU A 602 -32.20 6.97 20.75
C LEU A 602 -31.61 7.85 21.87
N ASN A 603 -31.04 7.23 22.89
CA ASN A 603 -30.52 7.94 24.05
C ASN A 603 -29.13 8.56 23.84
N GLN A 604 -28.40 8.17 22.79
CA GLN A 604 -27.09 8.69 22.43
C GLN A 604 -26.99 8.90 20.91
N ALA A 605 -26.22 9.91 20.53
CA ALA A 605 -25.97 10.32 19.15
C ALA A 605 -24.45 10.48 18.94
N PRO A 606 -23.98 10.47 17.69
CA PRO A 606 -24.72 10.09 16.48
C PRO A 606 -24.82 8.55 16.33
N LEU A 607 -25.89 8.06 15.69
CA LEU A 607 -26.06 6.64 15.33
C LEU A 607 -25.04 6.23 14.26
N THR A 608 -24.19 5.25 14.53
CA THR A 608 -23.16 4.77 13.61
C THR A 608 -23.75 4.09 12.37
N TYR A 609 -23.27 4.51 11.20
CA TYR A 609 -23.45 3.82 9.92
C TYR A 609 -22.09 3.33 9.42
N THR A 610 -22.06 2.17 8.77
CA THR A 610 -20.85 1.61 8.14
C THR A 610 -21.03 1.52 6.62
N SER A 611 -19.92 1.53 5.89
CA SER A 611 -19.92 1.31 4.43
C SER A 611 -20.60 -0.03 4.09
N ALA A 612 -21.43 -0.03 3.06
CA ALA A 612 -22.15 -1.22 2.61
C ALA A 612 -22.49 -1.16 1.12
N SER A 613 -22.67 -2.33 0.49
CA SER A 613 -23.07 -2.45 -0.92
C SER A 613 -24.59 -2.20 -1.13
N THR A 614 -25.09 -1.08 -0.63
CA THR A 614 -26.48 -0.61 -0.78
C THR A 614 -26.52 0.60 -1.73
N PRO A 615 -27.69 1.05 -2.23
CA PRO A 615 -27.77 2.22 -3.11
C PRO A 615 -27.19 3.49 -2.48
N SER A 616 -27.31 3.62 -1.15
CA SER A 616 -26.78 4.74 -0.39
C SER A 616 -25.31 4.58 0.02
N GLY A 617 -24.74 3.39 -0.15
CA GLY A 617 -23.39 3.07 0.30
C GLY A 617 -23.22 2.88 1.81
N ARG A 618 -24.32 2.82 2.57
CA ARG A 618 -24.30 2.80 4.03
C ARG A 618 -25.37 1.89 4.63
N VAL A 619 -25.06 1.32 5.80
CA VAL A 619 -25.99 0.52 6.61
C VAL A 619 -25.91 0.93 8.07
N SER A 620 -27.06 0.96 8.74
CA SER A 620 -27.20 1.30 10.17
C SER A 620 -26.67 0.17 11.05
N SER A 621 -26.05 0.53 12.17
CA SER A 621 -25.69 -0.42 13.24
C SER A 621 -26.85 -0.77 14.19
N LEU A 622 -28.04 -0.21 13.97
CA LEU A 622 -29.19 -0.33 14.85
C LEU A 622 -29.87 -1.70 14.76
N GLU A 623 -29.90 -2.41 15.88
CA GLU A 623 -30.75 -3.54 16.13
C GLU A 623 -31.86 -3.16 17.12
N LEU A 624 -33.11 -3.27 16.70
CA LEU A 624 -34.27 -2.99 17.55
C LEU A 624 -35.04 -4.27 17.85
N ARG A 625 -35.29 -4.54 19.14
CA ARG A 625 -36.13 -5.63 19.60
C ARG A 625 -37.34 -5.12 20.38
N VAL A 626 -38.51 -5.68 20.08
CA VAL A 626 -39.75 -5.43 20.83
C VAL A 626 -40.26 -6.75 21.36
N ASN A 627 -40.43 -6.89 22.69
CA ASN A 627 -40.70 -8.18 23.34
C ASN A 627 -39.66 -9.25 22.92
N ASP A 628 -38.38 -8.88 22.87
CA ASP A 628 -37.25 -9.71 22.40
C ASP A 628 -37.34 -10.20 20.93
N VAL A 629 -38.33 -9.73 20.16
CA VAL A 629 -38.46 -10.01 18.72
C VAL A 629 -37.77 -8.90 17.92
N LEU A 630 -36.92 -9.27 16.96
CA LEU A 630 -36.25 -8.32 16.07
C LEU A 630 -37.25 -7.64 15.12
N TRP A 631 -37.14 -6.31 15.00
CA TRP A 631 -37.87 -5.49 14.04
C TRP A 631 -36.93 -5.01 12.93
N SER A 632 -37.45 -4.83 11.72
CA SER A 632 -36.65 -4.44 10.55
C SER A 632 -36.74 -2.95 10.26
N GLU A 633 -35.59 -2.30 10.06
CA GLU A 633 -35.54 -0.92 9.60
C GLU A 633 -35.94 -0.84 8.12
N LEU A 634 -36.81 0.13 7.77
CA LEU A 634 -37.18 0.45 6.40
C LEU A 634 -36.87 1.93 6.10
N PRO A 635 -36.54 2.29 4.85
CA PRO A 635 -36.39 3.69 4.44
C PRO A 635 -37.67 4.51 4.65
N THR A 636 -38.81 3.86 4.39
CA THR A 636 -40.16 4.40 4.58
C THR A 636 -41.10 3.29 5.00
N LEU A 637 -42.06 3.59 5.88
CA LEU A 637 -43.16 2.69 6.19
C LEU A 637 -44.24 2.63 5.09
N TYR A 638 -44.20 3.55 4.12
CA TYR A 638 -45.15 3.57 3.01
C TYR A 638 -45.05 2.30 2.16
N GLY A 639 -46.18 1.63 1.94
CA GLY A 639 -46.29 0.35 1.26
C GLY A 639 -45.95 -0.86 2.15
N ALA A 640 -45.65 -0.67 3.43
CA ALA A 640 -45.34 -1.76 4.33
C ALA A 640 -46.63 -2.48 4.76
N PRO A 641 -46.68 -3.83 4.73
CA PRO A 641 -47.85 -4.57 5.18
C PRO A 641 -48.31 -4.18 6.60
N ALA A 642 -49.61 -4.16 6.85
CA ALA A 642 -50.21 -3.79 8.14
C ALA A 642 -49.70 -4.59 9.36
N ASN A 643 -49.14 -5.78 9.13
CA ASN A 643 -48.54 -6.65 10.16
C ASN A 643 -47.01 -6.68 10.13
N ALA A 644 -46.36 -5.88 9.27
CA ALA A 644 -44.92 -5.83 9.15
C ALA A 644 -44.29 -5.24 10.41
N ARG A 645 -43.41 -6.01 11.04
CA ARG A 645 -42.63 -5.59 12.23
C ARG A 645 -41.48 -4.70 11.80
N SER A 646 -41.84 -3.49 11.36
CA SER A 646 -40.91 -2.55 10.75
C SER A 646 -40.99 -1.19 11.42
N TYR A 647 -39.89 -0.45 11.33
CA TYR A 647 -39.79 0.93 11.78
C TYR A 647 -39.01 1.75 10.76
N GLU A 648 -39.22 3.06 10.79
CA GLU A 648 -38.50 4.03 9.97
C GLU A 648 -37.63 4.92 10.87
N THR A 649 -36.39 5.14 10.46
CA THR A 649 -35.44 6.00 11.18
C THR A 649 -35.29 7.35 10.49
N SER A 650 -35.28 8.42 11.28
CA SER A 650 -34.96 9.78 10.83
C SER A 650 -33.97 10.43 11.79
N GLN A 651 -33.20 11.42 11.34
CA GLN A 651 -32.23 12.13 12.18
C GLN A 651 -32.49 13.64 12.14
N ASP A 652 -32.24 14.30 13.27
CA ASP A 652 -32.30 15.76 13.38
C ASP A 652 -30.95 16.43 13.05
N GLU A 653 -30.80 17.72 13.34
CA GLU A 653 -29.56 18.45 13.06
C GLU A 653 -28.40 18.06 13.99
N ALA A 654 -28.72 17.54 15.17
CA ALA A 654 -27.74 17.09 16.15
C ALA A 654 -27.33 15.62 15.93
N GLY A 655 -27.85 14.96 14.88
CA GLY A 655 -27.62 13.54 14.61
C GLY A 655 -28.37 12.61 15.55
N LEU A 656 -29.38 13.12 16.29
CA LEU A 656 -30.21 12.30 17.16
C LEU A 656 -31.24 11.55 16.32
N ALA A 657 -31.22 10.21 16.42
CA ALA A 657 -32.12 9.36 15.65
C ALA A 657 -33.49 9.19 16.34
N SER A 658 -34.55 9.38 15.57
CA SER A 658 -35.95 9.09 15.93
C SER A 658 -36.46 7.89 15.14
N LEU A 659 -37.03 6.92 15.86
CA LEU A 659 -37.65 5.72 15.33
C LEU A 659 -39.17 5.89 15.30
N GLN A 660 -39.79 5.72 14.14
CA GLN A 660 -41.24 5.75 13.97
C GLN A 660 -41.77 4.36 13.63
N PHE A 661 -42.84 3.94 14.29
CA PHE A 661 -43.52 2.66 14.09
C PHE A 661 -44.80 2.82 13.26
N GLY A 662 -45.35 1.70 12.79
CA GLY A 662 -46.54 1.68 11.94
C GLY A 662 -47.84 2.13 12.63
N ASP A 663 -48.85 2.41 11.80
CA ASP A 663 -50.20 2.81 12.22
C ASP A 663 -51.21 1.66 12.19
N GLY A 664 -50.77 0.45 11.81
CA GLY A 664 -51.60 -0.74 11.63
C GLY A 664 -52.25 -0.84 10.24
N ARG A 665 -51.92 0.06 9.32
CA ARG A 665 -52.21 -0.04 7.88
C ARG A 665 -50.90 -0.12 7.10
N GLU A 666 -50.01 0.81 7.39
CA GLU A 666 -48.65 0.90 6.86
C GLU A 666 -47.69 0.53 7.99
N GLY A 667 -47.33 -0.76 8.06
CA GLY A 667 -46.58 -1.34 9.17
C GLY A 667 -47.41 -1.66 10.43
N ALA A 668 -46.88 -2.57 11.24
CA ALA A 668 -47.50 -2.99 12.50
C ALA A 668 -47.45 -1.91 13.57
N ARG A 669 -48.52 -1.80 14.35
CA ARG A 669 -48.50 -1.07 15.62
C ARG A 669 -47.61 -1.79 16.63
N LEU A 670 -46.99 -1.00 17.48
CA LEU A 670 -46.13 -1.51 18.53
C LEU A 670 -46.97 -2.24 19.60
N PRO A 671 -46.67 -3.50 19.96
CA PRO A 671 -47.40 -4.22 20.99
C PRO A 671 -47.25 -3.57 22.37
N SER A 672 -48.32 -3.61 23.17
CA SER A 672 -48.27 -3.10 24.53
C SER A 672 -47.33 -3.93 25.41
N GLY A 673 -46.50 -3.26 26.21
CA GLY A 673 -45.61 -3.93 27.17
C GLY A 673 -44.77 -2.95 27.96
N HIS A 674 -44.13 -3.43 29.03
CA HIS A 674 -43.26 -2.63 29.88
C HIS A 674 -41.80 -2.84 29.50
N SER A 675 -41.07 -1.73 29.27
CA SER A 675 -39.65 -1.70 28.89
C SER A 675 -39.33 -2.68 27.76
N ASN A 676 -40.31 -2.84 26.86
CA ASN A 676 -40.30 -3.88 25.87
C ASN A 676 -39.64 -3.43 24.57
N VAL A 677 -39.46 -2.13 24.37
CA VAL A 677 -38.71 -1.56 23.24
C VAL A 677 -37.25 -1.40 23.66
N ARG A 678 -36.37 -2.22 23.07
CA ARG A 678 -34.93 -2.23 23.36
C ARG A 678 -34.14 -2.06 22.07
N ALA A 679 -33.11 -1.23 22.12
CA ALA A 679 -32.21 -0.99 21.01
C ALA A 679 -30.78 -1.35 21.42
N ARG A 680 -30.06 -1.99 20.50
CA ARG A 680 -28.60 -2.13 20.53
C ARG A 680 -28.06 -1.46 19.28
N TYR A 681 -27.16 -0.51 19.43
CA TYR A 681 -26.61 0.24 18.29
C TYR A 681 -25.23 0.76 18.66
N ARG A 682 -24.54 1.38 17.70
CA ARG A 682 -23.24 2.01 17.97
C ARG A 682 -23.35 3.52 17.87
N LYS A 683 -22.54 4.21 18.68
CA LYS A 683 -22.38 5.67 18.63
C LYS A 683 -20.99 6.05 18.14
N GLY A 684 -20.92 7.08 17.31
CA GLY A 684 -19.65 7.58 16.75
C GLY A 684 -19.47 7.20 15.28
N LEU A 685 -19.08 8.18 14.49
CA LEU A 685 -18.88 8.12 13.04
C LEU A 685 -18.10 9.37 12.63
N GLY A 686 -17.92 9.60 11.33
CA GLY A 686 -17.39 10.88 10.86
C GLY A 686 -15.92 10.82 10.45
N SER A 687 -15.48 11.93 9.87
CA SER A 687 -14.11 12.13 9.40
C SER A 687 -13.09 12.14 10.54
N ALA A 688 -13.52 12.46 11.76
CA ALA A 688 -12.69 12.38 12.98
C ALA A 688 -12.16 10.96 13.23
N GLY A 689 -12.87 9.92 12.75
CA GLY A 689 -12.41 8.54 12.80
C GLY A 689 -11.27 8.21 11.82
N ASN A 690 -10.95 9.08 10.87
CA ASN A 690 -9.85 8.85 9.92
C ASN A 690 -8.51 9.11 10.62
N LEU A 691 -7.84 8.05 11.03
CA LEU A 691 -6.63 8.10 11.83
C LEU A 691 -5.45 7.52 11.07
N ALA A 692 -4.27 8.13 11.21
CA ALA A 692 -3.04 7.57 10.67
C ALA A 692 -2.72 6.17 11.26
N ALA A 693 -1.89 5.41 10.55
CA ALA A 693 -1.37 4.14 11.05
C ALA A 693 -0.67 4.32 12.42
N GLY A 694 -0.84 3.36 13.32
CA GLY A 694 -0.22 3.34 14.65
C GLY A 694 -0.79 4.34 15.67
N LYS A 695 -1.97 4.91 15.42
CA LYS A 695 -2.65 5.83 16.37
C LYS A 695 -3.57 5.13 17.36
N LEU A 696 -4.08 3.94 17.05
CA LEU A 696 -4.98 3.15 17.89
C LEU A 696 -4.20 2.19 18.77
N THR A 697 -3.70 2.67 19.92
CA THR A 697 -2.79 1.90 20.79
C THR A 697 -3.33 1.61 22.18
N THR A 698 -4.43 2.25 22.60
CA THR A 698 -4.94 2.16 23.97
C THR A 698 -6.05 1.13 24.08
N LEU A 699 -5.81 -0.01 24.74
CA LEU A 699 -6.84 -1.02 25.04
C LEU A 699 -7.76 -0.56 26.17
N LEU A 700 -9.03 -0.27 25.85
CA LEU A 700 -10.08 0.03 26.83
C LEU A 700 -10.69 -1.23 27.41
N SER A 701 -10.95 -2.24 26.56
CA SER A 701 -11.25 -3.60 26.99
C SER A 701 -10.00 -4.46 26.84
N ARG A 702 -9.69 -5.30 27.83
CA ARG A 702 -8.51 -6.18 27.81
C ARG A 702 -8.94 -7.64 27.80
N PRO A 703 -9.16 -8.23 26.62
CA PRO A 703 -9.27 -9.68 26.50
C PRO A 703 -8.06 -10.35 27.16
N LEU A 704 -8.28 -11.51 27.79
CA LEU A 704 -7.24 -12.22 28.54
C LEU A 704 -6.01 -12.48 27.65
N GLY A 705 -4.82 -12.14 28.14
CA GLY A 705 -3.55 -12.38 27.44
C GLY A 705 -3.14 -11.32 26.42
N VAL A 706 -4.01 -10.37 26.05
CA VAL A 706 -3.67 -9.27 25.13
C VAL A 706 -2.92 -8.17 25.88
N GLY A 707 -1.70 -7.85 25.43
CA GLY A 707 -0.85 -6.82 26.04
C GLY A 707 -0.86 -5.49 25.28
N GLU A 708 -0.81 -5.55 23.95
CA GLU A 708 -0.71 -4.37 23.09
C GLU A 708 -1.63 -4.49 21.88
N VAL A 709 -1.94 -3.34 21.28
CA VAL A 709 -2.68 -3.23 20.02
C VAL A 709 -2.14 -2.07 19.22
N LEU A 710 -2.21 -2.17 17.89
CA LEU A 710 -1.98 -1.06 16.98
C LEU A 710 -2.80 -1.25 15.71
N ASN A 711 -3.13 -0.17 15.00
CA ASN A 711 -3.64 -0.25 13.63
C ASN A 711 -2.47 -0.21 12.62
N PRO A 712 -2.15 -1.31 11.91
CA PRO A 712 -0.98 -1.34 11.02
C PRO A 712 -1.12 -0.40 9.82
N VAL A 713 -2.35 -0.24 9.35
CA VAL A 713 -2.76 0.65 8.26
C VAL A 713 -3.60 1.81 8.83
N PRO A 714 -3.72 2.94 8.12
CA PRO A 714 -4.60 4.03 8.53
C PRO A 714 -6.06 3.56 8.63
N ALA A 715 -6.81 4.16 9.54
CA ALA A 715 -8.27 4.07 9.52
C ALA A 715 -8.82 5.08 8.52
N THR A 716 -9.63 4.61 7.58
CA THR A 716 -10.14 5.41 6.45
C THR A 716 -11.63 5.12 6.20
N GLY A 717 -12.25 5.90 5.32
CA GLY A 717 -13.67 5.76 4.94
C GLY A 717 -14.65 6.43 5.92
N GLY A 718 -14.15 7.13 6.94
CA GLY A 718 -14.97 7.97 7.81
C GLY A 718 -15.41 9.22 7.06
N GLU A 719 -16.71 9.50 7.11
CA GLU A 719 -17.35 10.62 6.41
C GLU A 719 -18.33 11.31 7.36
N ASP A 720 -18.32 12.64 7.40
CA ASP A 720 -19.28 13.38 8.22
C ASP A 720 -20.68 13.34 7.62
N ALA A 721 -21.69 13.73 8.40
CA ALA A 721 -23.04 13.85 7.85
C ALA A 721 -23.07 14.90 6.73
N GLU A 722 -23.89 14.62 5.72
CA GLU A 722 -24.00 15.47 4.54
C GLU A 722 -24.40 16.90 4.92
N SER A 723 -23.63 17.87 4.42
CA SER A 723 -23.98 19.28 4.58
C SER A 723 -25.23 19.63 3.77
N LEU A 724 -25.93 20.70 4.15
CA LEU A 724 -27.11 21.15 3.42
C LEU A 724 -26.80 21.48 1.96
N GLU A 725 -25.64 22.08 1.68
CA GLU A 725 -25.22 22.40 0.31
C GLU A 725 -24.99 21.14 -0.53
N GLN A 726 -24.38 20.10 0.04
CA GLN A 726 -24.26 18.80 -0.63
C GLN A 726 -25.65 18.19 -0.86
N ALA A 727 -26.53 18.20 0.15
CA ALA A 727 -27.88 17.68 0.05
C ALA A 727 -28.71 18.36 -1.04
N ARG A 728 -28.55 19.68 -1.25
CA ARG A 728 -29.19 20.39 -2.38
C ARG A 728 -28.76 19.86 -3.73
N GLY A 729 -27.48 19.53 -3.89
CA GLY A 729 -26.91 19.02 -5.12
C GLY A 729 -27.24 17.53 -5.35
N ASN A 730 -27.30 16.75 -4.27
CA ASN A 730 -27.45 15.30 -4.33
C ASN A 730 -28.92 14.84 -4.33
N ALA A 731 -29.83 15.57 -3.67
CA ALA A 731 -31.24 15.17 -3.60
C ALA A 731 -31.92 14.99 -4.97
N PRO A 732 -31.68 15.83 -5.99
CA PRO A 732 -32.23 15.57 -7.32
C PRO A 732 -31.67 14.31 -7.98
N LEU A 733 -30.44 13.90 -7.66
CA LEU A 733 -29.76 12.78 -8.32
C LEU A 733 -30.45 11.45 -8.01
N THR A 734 -30.94 11.26 -6.78
CA THR A 734 -31.60 10.01 -6.37
C THR A 734 -32.95 9.82 -7.07
N VAL A 735 -33.64 10.91 -7.42
CA VAL A 735 -34.89 10.86 -8.20
C VAL A 735 -34.61 10.54 -9.66
N LEU A 736 -33.46 10.99 -10.20
CA LEU A 736 -33.06 10.69 -11.58
C LEU A 736 -32.68 9.22 -11.76
N THR A 737 -32.07 8.59 -10.74
CA THR A 737 -31.62 7.20 -10.81
C THR A 737 -32.65 6.17 -10.33
N LEU A 738 -33.57 6.56 -9.42
CA LEU A 738 -34.51 5.62 -8.76
C LEU A 738 -33.78 4.41 -8.15
N ASP A 739 -32.64 4.67 -7.51
CA ASP A 739 -31.74 3.68 -6.89
C ASP A 739 -31.18 2.62 -7.88
N ARG A 740 -31.16 2.92 -9.19
CA ARG A 740 -30.60 2.03 -10.21
C ARG A 740 -29.68 2.75 -11.19
N ALA A 741 -28.66 2.04 -11.65
CA ALA A 741 -27.71 2.54 -12.65
C ALA A 741 -28.00 1.91 -14.03
N VAL A 742 -28.63 2.68 -14.93
CA VAL A 742 -29.02 2.20 -16.27
C VAL A 742 -28.28 2.96 -17.37
N SER A 743 -28.48 4.28 -17.45
CA SER A 743 -27.78 5.14 -18.39
C SER A 743 -26.40 5.55 -17.87
N ILE A 744 -25.52 6.05 -18.75
CA ILE A 744 -24.18 6.54 -18.34
C ILE A 744 -24.28 7.66 -17.31
N THR A 745 -25.24 8.55 -17.46
CA THR A 745 -25.53 9.58 -16.45
C THR A 745 -25.95 8.95 -15.12
N ASP A 746 -26.72 7.87 -15.14
CA ASP A 746 -27.12 7.17 -13.91
C ASP A 746 -25.93 6.53 -13.21
N TYR A 747 -24.96 5.95 -13.93
CA TYR A 747 -23.73 5.44 -13.32
C TYR A 747 -22.95 6.56 -12.59
N ALA A 748 -22.84 7.75 -13.19
CA ALA A 748 -22.19 8.88 -12.55
C ALA A 748 -23.00 9.40 -11.34
N ASN A 749 -24.32 9.53 -11.48
CA ASN A 749 -25.20 10.03 -10.42
C ASN A 749 -25.30 9.05 -9.24
N PHE A 750 -25.40 7.75 -9.52
CA PHE A 750 -25.42 6.69 -8.52
C PHE A 750 -24.11 6.68 -7.74
N ALA A 751 -22.97 6.71 -8.43
CA ALA A 751 -21.66 6.76 -7.78
C ALA A 751 -21.50 8.03 -6.93
N ARG A 752 -21.98 9.19 -7.39
CA ARG A 752 -21.93 10.45 -6.62
C ARG A 752 -22.85 10.48 -5.39
N ALA A 753 -23.97 9.76 -5.41
CA ALA A 753 -24.86 9.64 -4.25
C ALA A 753 -24.39 8.60 -3.22
N PHE A 754 -23.37 7.80 -3.58
CA PHE A 754 -22.83 6.73 -2.77
C PHE A 754 -21.88 7.27 -1.69
N ALA A 755 -21.96 6.71 -0.48
CA ALA A 755 -21.09 7.11 0.63
C ALA A 755 -19.60 6.97 0.29
N GLY A 756 -18.81 7.99 0.65
CA GLY A 756 -17.39 8.04 0.38
C GLY A 756 -16.99 8.61 -0.99
N ILE A 757 -17.95 9.05 -1.83
CA ILE A 757 -17.70 9.61 -3.17
C ILE A 757 -18.25 11.02 -3.28
N ASP A 758 -17.39 12.01 -3.55
CA ASP A 758 -17.82 13.41 -3.75
C ASP A 758 -18.06 13.72 -5.23
N LYS A 759 -17.27 13.13 -6.14
CA LYS A 759 -17.37 13.38 -7.59
C LYS A 759 -17.22 12.09 -8.37
N ALA A 760 -18.03 11.96 -9.41
CA ALA A 760 -17.98 10.84 -10.34
C ALA A 760 -18.19 11.32 -11.78
N HIS A 761 -17.48 10.71 -12.72
CA HIS A 761 -17.71 10.89 -14.16
C HIS A 761 -17.72 9.54 -14.85
N ALA A 762 -18.71 9.30 -15.70
CA ALA A 762 -18.88 8.03 -16.41
C ALA A 762 -18.69 8.23 -17.92
N LEU A 763 -18.00 7.29 -18.55
CA LEU A 763 -17.81 7.21 -20.00
C LEU A 763 -18.24 5.82 -20.50
N TRP A 764 -19.00 5.79 -21.60
CA TRP A 764 -19.26 4.55 -22.34
C TRP A 764 -18.12 4.24 -23.31
N ILE A 765 -17.62 3.00 -23.28
CA ILE A 765 -16.61 2.51 -24.21
C ILE A 765 -17.19 1.35 -25.02
N PRO A 766 -17.47 1.54 -26.32
CA PRO A 766 -18.23 0.57 -27.11
C PRO A 766 -17.42 -0.68 -27.50
N SER A 767 -16.08 -0.59 -27.58
CA SER A 767 -15.23 -1.68 -28.08
C SER A 767 -13.79 -1.58 -27.55
N GLY A 768 -12.97 -2.61 -27.80
CA GLY A 768 -11.57 -2.65 -27.37
C GLY A 768 -11.36 -3.26 -25.97
N PRO A 769 -10.10 -3.31 -25.48
CA PRO A 769 -9.77 -3.90 -24.19
C PRO A 769 -10.44 -3.19 -23.02
N ALA A 770 -10.81 -1.92 -23.21
CA ALA A 770 -11.49 -1.08 -22.24
C ALA A 770 -13.03 -1.12 -22.30
N ARG A 771 -13.64 -1.91 -23.21
CA ARG A 771 -15.10 -1.98 -23.42
C ARG A 771 -15.87 -2.06 -22.09
N GLY A 772 -16.94 -1.29 -21.97
CA GLY A 772 -17.76 -1.19 -20.76
C GLY A 772 -17.98 0.24 -20.29
N VAL A 773 -18.48 0.37 -19.06
CA VAL A 773 -18.59 1.64 -18.36
C VAL A 773 -17.26 1.94 -17.66
N PHE A 774 -16.71 3.12 -17.90
CA PHE A 774 -15.50 3.62 -17.26
C PHE A 774 -15.86 4.78 -16.33
N LEU A 775 -15.62 4.61 -15.03
CA LEU A 775 -15.89 5.57 -13.97
C LEU A 775 -14.60 6.18 -13.44
N SER A 776 -14.51 7.51 -13.47
CA SER A 776 -13.51 8.28 -12.71
C SER A 776 -14.13 8.78 -11.42
N LEU A 777 -13.49 8.48 -10.28
CA LEU A 777 -14.01 8.73 -8.94
C LEU A 777 -13.07 9.61 -8.13
N ALA A 778 -13.62 10.57 -7.40
CA ALA A 778 -12.94 11.27 -6.31
C ALA A 778 -13.71 11.02 -5.01
N GLY A 779 -13.00 10.59 -3.98
CA GLY A 779 -13.55 10.38 -2.66
C GLY A 779 -13.76 11.70 -1.92
N VAL A 780 -14.16 11.57 -0.65
CA VAL A 780 -14.43 12.71 0.25
C VAL A 780 -13.24 13.67 0.28
N ALA A 781 -13.50 14.96 0.04
CA ALA A 781 -12.49 16.02 -0.02
C ALA A 781 -11.33 15.73 -0.99
N GLY A 782 -11.55 14.89 -2.01
CA GLY A 782 -10.59 14.57 -3.05
C GLY A 782 -9.63 13.43 -2.69
N THR A 783 -9.90 12.64 -1.65
CA THR A 783 -9.13 11.43 -1.38
C THR A 783 -9.21 10.46 -2.57
N PRO A 784 -8.12 9.73 -2.89
CA PRO A 784 -8.19 8.70 -3.91
C PRO A 784 -9.14 7.58 -3.49
N VAL A 785 -9.70 6.88 -4.49
CA VAL A 785 -10.57 5.72 -4.30
C VAL A 785 -9.90 4.56 -5.05
N ASN A 786 -9.07 3.81 -4.35
CA ASN A 786 -8.22 2.80 -4.98
C ASN A 786 -8.92 1.44 -5.01
N GLU A 787 -8.58 0.64 -6.01
CA GLU A 787 -9.03 -0.75 -6.09
C GLU A 787 -8.58 -1.54 -4.85
N GLY A 788 -9.47 -2.38 -4.31
CA GLY A 788 -9.23 -3.14 -3.09
C GLY A 788 -9.56 -2.42 -1.77
N GLU A 789 -9.74 -1.10 -1.78
CA GLU A 789 -10.22 -0.36 -0.60
C GLU A 789 -11.71 -0.58 -0.35
N ALA A 790 -12.15 -0.40 0.91
CA ALA A 790 -13.52 -0.69 1.34
C ALA A 790 -14.59 0.10 0.56
N THR A 791 -14.35 1.38 0.30
CA THR A 791 -15.29 2.23 -0.46
C THR A 791 -15.41 1.76 -1.91
N HIS A 792 -14.28 1.44 -2.56
CA HIS A 792 -14.27 0.91 -3.93
C HIS A 792 -15.02 -0.43 -4.01
N ALA A 793 -14.74 -1.36 -3.10
CA ALA A 793 -15.38 -2.67 -3.06
C ALA A 793 -16.89 -2.58 -2.80
N ALA A 794 -17.31 -1.70 -1.89
CA ALA A 794 -18.73 -1.48 -1.59
C ALA A 794 -19.48 -0.86 -2.77
N LEU A 795 -18.89 0.15 -3.43
CA LEU A 795 -19.47 0.77 -4.62
C LEU A 795 -19.56 -0.23 -5.79
N LEU A 796 -18.51 -1.03 -6.01
CA LEU A 796 -18.52 -2.08 -7.03
C LEU A 796 -19.66 -3.07 -6.77
N GLY A 797 -19.77 -3.55 -5.53
CA GLY A 797 -20.84 -4.46 -5.13
C GLY A 797 -22.24 -3.86 -5.33
N ALA A 798 -22.41 -2.57 -5.01
CA ALA A 798 -23.67 -1.86 -5.22
C ALA A 798 -24.00 -1.70 -6.71
N LEU A 799 -23.04 -1.28 -7.54
CA LEU A 799 -23.26 -1.13 -8.99
C LEU A 799 -23.53 -2.48 -9.68
N LEU A 800 -22.95 -3.58 -9.20
CA LEU A 800 -23.28 -4.93 -9.69
C LEU A 800 -24.68 -5.39 -9.27
N ALA A 801 -25.15 -5.01 -8.08
CA ALA A 801 -26.46 -5.40 -7.56
C ALA A 801 -27.62 -4.52 -8.09
N TYR A 802 -27.36 -3.24 -8.31
CA TYR A 802 -28.35 -2.21 -8.66
C TYR A 802 -28.16 -1.62 -10.07
N GLY A 803 -27.15 -2.08 -10.81
CA GLY A 803 -26.94 -1.79 -12.23
C GLY A 803 -27.17 -3.03 -13.12
N ASP A 804 -26.58 -3.02 -14.32
CA ASP A 804 -26.58 -4.19 -15.21
C ASP A 804 -25.37 -5.09 -14.86
N PRO A 805 -25.59 -6.29 -14.28
CA PRO A 805 -24.50 -7.16 -13.83
C PRO A 805 -23.66 -7.75 -14.98
N LEU A 806 -24.16 -7.71 -16.22
CA LEU A 806 -23.43 -8.17 -17.40
C LEU A 806 -22.59 -7.06 -18.03
N MET A 807 -22.72 -5.83 -17.55
CA MET A 807 -21.97 -4.70 -18.06
C MET A 807 -20.55 -4.69 -17.47
N PRO A 808 -19.48 -4.78 -18.28
CA PRO A 808 -18.13 -4.62 -17.78
C PRO A 808 -17.97 -3.22 -17.18
N LEU A 809 -17.49 -3.17 -15.93
CA LEU A 809 -17.31 -1.94 -15.19
C LEU A 809 -15.82 -1.78 -14.85
N ARG A 810 -15.29 -0.57 -15.07
CA ARG A 810 -13.96 -0.16 -14.62
C ARG A 810 -14.10 1.10 -13.81
N MET A 811 -13.60 1.07 -12.58
CA MET A 811 -13.59 2.22 -11.70
C MET A 811 -12.15 2.58 -11.42
N VAL A 812 -11.81 3.86 -11.56
CA VAL A 812 -10.47 4.37 -11.32
C VAL A 812 -10.56 5.67 -10.54
N SER A 813 -9.53 5.95 -9.74
CA SER A 813 -9.43 7.27 -9.13
C SER A 813 -9.09 8.33 -10.18
N TYR A 814 -9.57 9.55 -9.94
CA TYR A 814 -9.27 10.72 -10.78
C TYR A 814 -7.78 11.10 -10.76
N VAL A 815 -7.38 11.94 -11.71
CA VAL A 815 -6.06 12.57 -11.71
C VAL A 815 -6.15 13.93 -11.01
N ASP A 816 -5.45 14.08 -9.89
CA ASP A 816 -5.30 15.35 -9.20
C ASP A 816 -4.31 16.24 -9.94
N ALA A 817 -4.82 17.26 -10.64
CA ALA A 817 -4.02 18.22 -11.37
C ALA A 817 -4.01 19.57 -10.64
N ARG A 818 -2.83 20.17 -10.49
CA ARG A 818 -2.66 21.46 -9.81
C ARG A 818 -2.20 22.56 -10.77
N PHE A 819 -2.62 23.80 -10.51
CA PHE A 819 -2.12 24.99 -11.21
C PHE A 819 -1.60 26.05 -10.25
N ARG A 820 -0.78 26.96 -10.79
CA ARG A 820 -0.22 28.11 -10.08
C ARG A 820 -0.52 29.39 -10.85
N CYS A 821 -0.65 30.48 -10.12
CA CYS A 821 -0.88 31.81 -10.67
C CYS A 821 -0.08 32.89 -9.93
N ARG A 822 0.11 34.02 -10.61
CA ARG A 822 0.63 35.27 -10.04
C ARG A 822 -0.29 36.41 -10.42
N LEU A 823 -0.64 37.25 -9.46
CA LEU A 823 -1.53 38.39 -9.65
C LEU A 823 -0.92 39.66 -9.05
N ALA A 824 -1.09 40.77 -9.77
CA ALA A 824 -0.86 42.10 -9.26
C ALA A 824 -2.21 42.80 -9.05
N VAL A 825 -2.49 43.29 -7.85
CA VAL A 825 -3.80 43.80 -7.43
C VAL A 825 -3.69 45.28 -7.09
N LYS A 826 -4.54 46.12 -7.71
CA LYS A 826 -4.69 47.53 -7.34
C LYS A 826 -5.76 47.64 -6.27
N VAL A 827 -5.38 48.16 -5.10
CA VAL A 827 -6.26 48.27 -3.93
C VAL A 827 -6.74 49.72 -3.79
N LEU A 828 -8.02 49.91 -3.44
CA LEU A 828 -8.59 51.22 -3.13
C LEU A 828 -7.89 51.83 -1.90
N ALA A 829 -7.61 53.13 -1.94
CA ALA A 829 -6.76 53.81 -0.96
C ALA A 829 -7.31 53.75 0.48
N GLU A 830 -8.62 53.62 0.64
CA GLU A 830 -9.32 53.52 1.91
C GLU A 830 -9.26 52.11 2.55
N TYR A 831 -8.75 51.09 1.84
CA TYR A 831 -8.60 49.72 2.34
C TYR A 831 -7.13 49.40 2.70
N ASN A 832 -6.93 48.54 3.70
CA ASN A 832 -5.62 48.00 4.02
C ASN A 832 -5.21 46.94 2.98
N SER A 833 -4.10 47.18 2.27
CA SER A 833 -3.63 46.30 1.19
C SER A 833 -3.30 44.89 1.62
N GLU A 834 -2.74 44.69 2.82
CA GLU A 834 -2.36 43.38 3.33
C GLU A 834 -3.60 42.52 3.60
N LEU A 835 -4.63 43.12 4.22
CA LEU A 835 -5.91 42.44 4.48
C LEU A 835 -6.65 42.11 3.18
N VAL A 836 -6.64 43.01 2.19
CA VAL A 836 -7.27 42.75 0.88
C VAL A 836 -6.56 41.60 0.17
N LEU A 837 -5.22 41.56 0.16
CA LEU A 837 -4.49 40.44 -0.45
C LEU A 837 -4.76 39.10 0.26
N GLN A 838 -4.87 39.09 1.59
CA GLN A 838 -5.28 37.88 2.34
C GLN A 838 -6.70 37.43 1.95
N GLN A 839 -7.63 38.36 1.78
CA GLN A 839 -8.99 38.05 1.31
C GLN A 839 -9.01 37.55 -0.14
N VAL A 840 -8.16 38.10 -1.01
CA VAL A 840 -7.99 37.61 -2.38
C VAL A 840 -7.44 36.18 -2.38
N GLU A 841 -6.40 35.90 -1.59
CA GLU A 841 -5.88 34.54 -1.47
C GLU A 841 -6.95 33.57 -0.96
N ALA A 842 -7.68 33.93 0.10
CA ALA A 842 -8.76 33.12 0.64
C ALA A 842 -9.87 32.86 -0.40
N GLY A 843 -10.31 33.90 -1.11
CA GLY A 843 -11.34 33.78 -2.15
C GLY A 843 -10.90 32.93 -3.35
N LEU A 844 -9.64 33.05 -3.77
CA LEU A 844 -9.06 32.19 -4.81
C LEU A 844 -8.96 30.73 -4.35
N ARG A 845 -8.51 30.47 -3.13
CA ARG A 845 -8.42 29.11 -2.57
C ARG A 845 -9.79 28.46 -2.42
N GLU A 846 -10.79 29.22 -2.00
CA GLU A 846 -12.17 28.74 -1.92
C GLU A 846 -12.74 28.42 -3.29
N HIS A 847 -12.63 29.34 -4.26
CA HIS A 847 -13.20 29.18 -5.60
C HIS A 847 -12.53 28.08 -6.43
N PHE A 848 -11.20 27.96 -6.34
CA PHE A 848 -10.42 26.97 -7.08
C PHE A 848 -10.06 25.72 -6.27
N GLY A 849 -10.72 25.54 -5.12
CA GLY A 849 -10.62 24.35 -4.28
C GLY A 849 -11.48 23.19 -4.78
N PHE A 850 -11.25 21.99 -4.22
CA PHE A 850 -11.92 20.76 -4.62
C PHE A 850 -13.46 20.85 -4.61
N ALA A 851 -14.03 21.47 -3.57
CA ALA A 851 -15.47 21.55 -3.38
C ALA A 851 -16.20 22.25 -4.55
N ARG A 852 -15.59 23.28 -5.15
CA ARG A 852 -16.21 24.11 -6.21
C ARG A 852 -15.76 23.74 -7.63
N ARG A 853 -14.78 22.87 -7.78
CA ARG A 853 -14.17 22.52 -9.08
C ARG A 853 -14.65 21.16 -9.56
N ASP A 854 -15.04 21.04 -10.82
CA ASP A 854 -15.53 19.78 -11.40
C ASP A 854 -14.53 19.14 -12.36
N PHE A 855 -14.73 17.85 -12.64
CA PHE A 855 -13.94 17.11 -13.61
C PHE A 855 -13.99 17.76 -15.00
N GLY A 856 -12.83 17.86 -15.64
CA GLY A 856 -12.73 18.48 -16.97
C GLY A 856 -12.94 20.01 -16.98
N GLN A 857 -13.17 20.65 -15.83
CA GLN A 857 -13.40 22.08 -15.78
C GLN A 857 -12.13 22.87 -16.09
N THR A 858 -12.20 23.82 -17.02
CA THR A 858 -11.06 24.68 -17.38
C THR A 858 -10.81 25.76 -16.31
N VAL A 859 -9.60 26.31 -16.26
CA VAL A 859 -9.26 27.53 -15.52
C VAL A 859 -8.82 28.60 -16.52
N SER A 860 -9.30 29.83 -16.38
CA SER A 860 -8.89 30.93 -17.27
C SER A 860 -8.44 32.17 -16.49
N VAL A 861 -7.67 33.02 -17.16
CA VAL A 861 -7.29 34.33 -16.63
C VAL A 861 -8.51 35.19 -16.31
N ASP A 862 -9.56 35.13 -17.13
CA ASP A 862 -10.80 35.89 -16.93
C ASP A 862 -11.55 35.44 -15.66
N GLU A 863 -11.55 34.14 -15.39
CA GLU A 863 -12.14 33.58 -14.17
C GLU A 863 -11.38 34.03 -12.91
N LEU A 864 -10.03 33.99 -12.95
CA LEU A 864 -9.19 34.52 -11.88
C LEU A 864 -9.47 36.00 -11.62
N ALA A 865 -9.57 36.80 -12.69
CA ALA A 865 -9.87 38.21 -12.60
C ALA A 865 -11.25 38.45 -11.96
N ALA A 866 -12.27 37.73 -12.43
CA ALA A 866 -13.65 37.86 -11.94
C ALA A 866 -13.79 37.48 -10.47
N VAL A 867 -13.11 36.42 -10.01
CA VAL A 867 -13.10 36.03 -8.58
C VAL A 867 -12.43 37.11 -7.75
N THR A 868 -11.29 37.63 -8.21
CA THR A 868 -10.53 38.67 -7.51
C THR A 868 -11.31 39.98 -7.42
N HIS A 869 -12.00 40.40 -8.48
CA HIS A 869 -12.83 41.61 -8.52
C HIS A 869 -14.05 41.59 -7.59
N ARG A 870 -14.50 40.42 -7.12
CA ARG A 870 -15.61 40.34 -6.15
C ARG A 870 -15.17 40.71 -4.72
N ILE A 871 -13.87 40.77 -4.46
CA ILE A 871 -13.35 41.11 -3.13
C ILE A 871 -13.44 42.62 -2.92
N ALA A 872 -14.07 43.03 -1.82
CA ALA A 872 -14.18 44.43 -1.45
C ALA A 872 -12.79 45.08 -1.30
N GLY A 873 -12.61 46.27 -1.86
CA GLY A 873 -11.33 46.97 -1.85
C GLY A 873 -10.46 46.74 -3.09
N VAL A 874 -10.79 45.78 -3.96
CA VAL A 874 -10.07 45.57 -5.23
C VAL A 874 -10.58 46.54 -6.30
N GLN A 875 -9.69 47.40 -6.82
CA GLN A 875 -9.97 48.33 -7.92
C GLN A 875 -9.66 47.72 -9.29
N ALA A 876 -8.53 47.01 -9.41
CA ALA A 876 -8.09 46.36 -10.64
C ALA A 876 -7.22 45.15 -10.33
N VAL A 877 -7.10 44.22 -11.30
CA VAL A 877 -6.25 43.04 -11.18
C VAL A 877 -5.55 42.78 -12.51
N GLN A 878 -4.28 42.40 -12.44
CA GLN A 878 -3.48 41.96 -13.57
C GLN A 878 -2.92 40.56 -13.27
N ILE A 879 -3.31 39.57 -14.06
CA ILE A 879 -2.72 38.22 -13.97
C ILE A 879 -1.45 38.18 -14.81
N THR A 880 -0.31 37.96 -14.16
CA THR A 880 1.00 37.92 -14.82
C THR A 880 1.48 36.50 -15.10
N ARG A 881 0.96 35.50 -14.38
CA ARG A 881 1.23 34.08 -14.63
C ARG A 881 -0.02 33.22 -14.37
N LEU A 882 -0.20 32.20 -15.21
CA LEU A 882 -1.16 31.11 -15.04
C LEU A 882 -0.59 29.88 -15.75
N TYR A 883 -0.23 28.83 -15.01
CA TYR A 883 0.43 27.63 -15.55
C TYR A 883 0.13 26.39 -14.70
N ARG A 884 0.21 25.20 -15.30
CA ARG A 884 0.10 23.93 -14.56
C ARG A 884 1.34 23.70 -13.69
N GLN A 885 1.16 23.12 -12.51
CA GLN A 885 2.27 22.65 -11.68
C GLN A 885 3.04 21.55 -12.43
N GLY A 886 4.37 21.60 -12.37
CA GLY A 886 5.26 20.74 -13.17
C GLY A 886 5.61 21.29 -14.56
N GLN A 887 4.95 22.36 -15.02
CA GLN A 887 5.30 23.05 -16.26
C GLN A 887 6.08 24.36 -15.99
N PRO A 888 6.89 24.85 -16.94
CA PRO A 888 7.59 26.13 -16.81
C PRO A 888 6.63 27.28 -16.49
N PRO A 889 6.97 28.20 -15.57
CA PRO A 889 6.15 29.35 -15.27
C PRO A 889 5.91 30.22 -16.50
N GLY A 890 4.65 30.55 -16.77
CA GLY A 890 4.24 31.36 -17.90
C GLY A 890 2.81 31.88 -17.76
N LEU A 891 2.40 32.74 -18.68
CA LEU A 891 1.00 33.19 -18.79
C LEU A 891 0.31 32.39 -19.88
N VAL A 892 -0.45 31.37 -19.48
CA VAL A 892 -1.34 30.62 -20.37
C VAL A 892 -2.76 31.15 -20.18
N PRO A 893 -3.43 31.69 -21.22
CA PRO A 893 -4.76 32.30 -21.07
C PRO A 893 -5.82 31.35 -20.49
N ARG A 894 -5.71 30.06 -20.82
CA ARG A 894 -6.62 29.02 -20.36
C ARG A 894 -5.91 27.69 -20.16
N LEU A 895 -6.08 27.10 -18.99
CA LEU A 895 -5.66 25.75 -18.66
C LEU A 895 -6.87 24.83 -18.81
N TYR A 896 -6.72 23.78 -19.63
CA TYR A 896 -7.74 22.75 -19.77
C TYR A 896 -7.56 21.69 -18.69
N ALA A 897 -8.61 20.94 -18.36
CA ALA A 897 -8.54 19.68 -17.61
C ALA A 897 -9.12 18.59 -18.51
N ALA A 898 -8.50 17.42 -18.54
CA ALA A 898 -8.93 16.32 -19.41
C ALA A 898 -10.14 15.57 -18.85
N LEU A 899 -11.04 15.15 -19.74
CA LEU A 899 -12.01 14.10 -19.46
C LEU A 899 -11.55 12.79 -20.12
N PRO A 900 -12.01 11.62 -19.63
CA PRO A 900 -11.72 10.35 -20.27
C PRO A 900 -12.22 10.37 -21.71
N VAL A 901 -11.39 9.87 -22.63
CA VAL A 901 -11.75 9.73 -24.04
C VAL A 901 -11.63 8.27 -24.43
N ALA A 902 -12.68 7.72 -25.05
CA ALA A 902 -12.68 6.33 -25.48
C ALA A 902 -11.57 6.07 -26.49
N SER A 903 -10.77 5.03 -26.25
CA SER A 903 -9.70 4.59 -27.14
C SER A 903 -9.97 3.16 -27.62
N PRO A 904 -9.84 2.86 -28.92
CA PRO A 904 -10.01 1.50 -29.43
C PRO A 904 -8.86 0.56 -29.05
N SER A 905 -7.68 1.09 -28.68
CA SER A 905 -6.45 0.31 -28.50
C SER A 905 -5.87 0.34 -27.08
N GLY A 906 -6.41 1.14 -26.17
CA GLY A 906 -5.87 1.29 -24.82
C GLY A 906 -6.93 1.65 -23.78
N LEU A 907 -6.52 1.66 -22.51
CA LEU A 907 -7.36 2.18 -21.43
C LEU A 907 -7.42 3.72 -21.53
N PRO A 908 -8.59 4.34 -21.35
CA PRO A 908 -8.68 5.80 -21.29
C PRO A 908 -7.97 6.32 -20.05
N HIS A 909 -7.48 7.55 -20.13
CA HIS A 909 -6.97 8.25 -18.94
C HIS A 909 -8.16 8.63 -18.03
N PRO A 910 -8.00 8.60 -16.69
CA PRO A 910 -9.02 9.08 -15.77
C PRO A 910 -9.32 10.58 -15.97
N ALA A 911 -10.47 11.02 -15.49
CA ALA A 911 -10.83 12.43 -15.48
C ALA A 911 -9.82 13.23 -14.63
N GLU A 912 -9.40 14.38 -15.13
CA GLU A 912 -8.59 15.32 -14.37
C GLU A 912 -9.48 16.31 -13.61
N LEU A 913 -9.09 16.62 -12.37
CA LEU A 913 -9.64 17.71 -11.59
C LEU A 913 -8.56 18.75 -11.38
N LEU A 914 -8.71 19.92 -12.03
CA LEU A 914 -7.71 20.98 -11.97
C LEU A 914 -8.03 21.98 -10.85
N THR A 915 -7.19 22.03 -9.82
CA THR A 915 -7.35 22.89 -8.64
C THR A 915 -6.12 23.74 -8.36
N LEU A 916 -6.26 24.79 -7.54
CA LEU A 916 -5.16 25.65 -7.16
C LEU A 916 -4.16 24.90 -6.25
N ALA A 917 -2.87 25.08 -6.49
CA ALA A 917 -1.82 24.46 -5.68
C ALA A 917 -1.82 24.94 -4.21
N ALA A 918 -1.42 24.07 -3.30
CA ALA A 918 -1.34 24.39 -1.86
C ALA A 918 -0.26 25.43 -1.51
N ALA A 919 0.77 25.59 -2.36
CA ALA A 919 1.82 26.60 -2.18
C ALA A 919 1.23 28.03 -2.11
N PRO A 920 1.90 28.98 -1.43
CA PRO A 920 1.48 30.39 -1.41
C PRO A 920 1.29 30.97 -2.81
N ILE A 921 0.25 31.78 -3.00
CA ILE A 921 0.00 32.50 -4.26
C ILE A 921 0.94 33.70 -4.33
N GLU A 922 1.58 33.92 -5.48
CA GLU A 922 2.38 35.12 -5.70
C GLU A 922 1.44 36.33 -5.91
N LEU A 923 1.22 37.13 -4.87
CA LEU A 923 0.40 38.34 -4.89
C LEU A 923 1.27 39.58 -4.68
N GLU A 924 1.08 40.60 -5.52
CA GLU A 924 1.77 41.90 -5.41
C GLU A 924 0.79 43.06 -5.54
N VAL A 925 1.13 44.22 -4.95
CA VAL A 925 0.30 45.42 -5.03
C VAL A 925 0.70 46.25 -6.25
N LEU A 926 -0.28 46.62 -7.07
CA LEU A 926 -0.07 47.58 -8.16
C LEU A 926 0.01 49.00 -7.59
N PRO A 927 0.92 49.85 -8.12
CA PRO A 927 1.04 51.24 -7.71
C PRO A 927 -0.20 52.10 -8.02
#